data_AF-A0A2E6SDB8-F1
#
_entry.id   AF-A0A2E6SDB8-F1
#
_cell.length_a   1.000
_cell.length_b   1.000
_cell.length_c   1.000
_cell.angle_alpha   90.00
_cell.angle_beta   90.00
_cell.angle_gamma   90.00
#
_symmetry.space_group_name_H-M   'P 1'
#
loop_
_entity.id
_entity.type
_entity.pdbx_description
1 polymer ?
#
loop_
_entity_poly.entity_id
_entity_poly.type
_entity_poly.pdbx_seq_one_letter_code
_entity_poly.pdbx_strand_id
1 'polypeptide(L)'
;MSPLSALHNFSPAPTLDQISFPGVHCEVRSLLYPFVLLAFCVFLSTPAFQSRGAEDTAEDNAQPRRIEVLFLGSKNLFNHDPPTRFRVLRKALGPRAINITYADNVGALTEENLSQYDVLLIFANLYTIDVQTQGKALLNFARKGGGCVLLHCAAACFRDSKFDEYVDLLGAQFESHGKGVFRARIVNKNHPVMKGWKGFECWDETYKHKRHGKDRIILQKRDEEPWTWVKTYGEGRVFYTASGHDHRCWDLPEYHDLLHRAIRWTAKDDTVSWLAPGDLPVLRYRPAAAPRDPENPVGPLNEIQNPLSPQDSLKLAQLPPGFDIQLFAAEPMVINPIAINWDERGRLWVVEAYDYPHKIGTEDPQDRIKILEDRDHDGRADHATVFAEGLNICTSVLPVAGGAIATDGPNMVYLEDEDGDGTADRKEVLWSGIGLRDTHACVSNLRHGLDGWIYATVGYSGLDVKVKGTRHKSSQAVFRFLPDGSAFEIVQHTSNNTWGLGFTEEGDLVGSTANGNASWYLSIPNRHFESLGRKGQQVARADRQELLAPITTDYFQNSPKEQHSSAAGHAVYTSRRFPRSWWNRRVLICEPPMHLITAPRITRRGDRFETTGFEHNLYASADAWSAPVAAEVGPDGAVWMADWYNPICNHNPYRGHFKRGPGNALRSDDRDRTHGRIYRIFPKGTGNDPYPDLSSERGVLNALTHDNLFWRLTAQRLLAETLDGQALLSAAEKATGSRSRFHLIAASANGSLDAVQTAAIAHRLGFENADEQQRKPDLAEILPGSFARNLKRLQDPGLDPLDRKAAALRLVEAPPDPRLGEHLLRLVTSDAGLSRQEHLADAVRLAAIRHPEGFLRALLENNDQHKIEGYLNEIVRHTLQRISQNPDVISQGLRLLAHKSDTELAQRLAKAAAASPPPVPADLSAGAKRGEQVYLACVACHQPDGRGLPRTFPPLVGSGRLLGPPEISIKIVLKGLQGALEASGQQYNGVMPGHETLLTDREIADVLTYARATWGNRGSEVTEETVRKVRSAVSGRKTPWTQAELHHVN
;
A
#
# COMPACT_ATOMS: atom_id res chain seq x y z
N MET A 1 23.74 30.62 62.04
CA MET A 1 23.62 29.19 61.64
C MET A 1 22.14 28.88 61.49
N SER A 2 21.51 28.95 60.31
CA SER A 2 22.04 29.15 58.93
C SER A 2 22.96 28.01 58.45
N PRO A 3 23.13 27.78 57.12
CA PRO A 3 22.58 28.53 55.97
C PRO A 3 21.66 27.67 55.07
N LEU A 4 20.85 28.19 54.14
CA LEU A 4 20.34 29.55 53.79
C LEU A 4 19.13 29.28 52.83
N SER A 5 17.91 29.76 53.13
CA SER A 5 17.28 30.99 52.57
C SER A 5 16.65 30.87 51.17
N ALA A 6 15.59 31.59 50.79
CA ALA A 6 14.59 32.38 51.55
C ALA A 6 13.50 32.92 50.59
N LEU A 7 12.40 33.43 51.18
CA LEU A 7 11.67 34.68 50.87
C LEU A 7 11.58 35.14 49.40
N HIS A 8 10.41 35.59 48.91
CA HIS A 8 9.75 36.76 49.48
C HIS A 8 8.21 36.77 49.43
N ASN A 9 7.64 37.48 50.42
CA ASN A 9 6.24 37.90 50.47
C ASN A 9 5.98 39.02 49.43
N PHE A 10 4.71 39.25 49.07
CA PHE A 10 4.02 40.50 49.45
C PHE A 10 2.49 40.40 49.27
N SER A 11 1.76 40.94 50.24
CA SER A 11 0.33 41.30 50.19
C SER A 11 0.21 42.82 49.91
N PRO A 12 -0.98 43.45 49.72
CA PRO A 12 -2.35 42.95 49.89
C PRO A 12 -3.31 43.29 48.73
N ALA A 13 -4.62 43.07 48.94
CA ALA A 13 -5.70 43.56 48.09
C ALA A 13 -5.94 45.07 48.23
N PRO A 14 -6.72 45.67 47.31
CA PRO A 14 -7.79 46.59 47.71
C PRO A 14 -9.19 46.10 47.28
N THR A 15 -10.21 46.81 47.76
CA THR A 15 -11.65 46.50 47.61
C THR A 15 -12.30 47.16 46.40
N LEU A 16 -13.60 46.83 46.19
CA LEU A 16 -14.66 47.63 45.54
C LEU A 16 -14.35 49.14 45.41
N ASP A 17 -14.77 49.83 44.34
CA ASP A 17 -16.19 49.96 43.98
C ASP A 17 -16.46 50.62 42.59
N GLN A 18 -17.68 50.43 42.05
CA GLN A 18 -18.35 51.21 40.96
C GLN A 18 -17.65 51.22 39.56
N ILE A 19 -18.28 51.56 38.42
CA ILE A 19 -19.51 52.32 38.09
C ILE A 19 -20.41 51.53 37.10
N SER A 20 -21.72 51.76 37.14
CA SER A 20 -22.72 51.22 36.21
C SER A 20 -23.50 52.31 35.46
N PHE A 21 -23.86 52.05 34.20
CA PHE A 21 -24.98 52.68 33.47
C PHE A 21 -25.55 51.64 32.49
N PRO A 22 -26.89 51.51 32.42
CA PRO A 22 -27.61 52.31 31.42
C PRO A 22 -28.91 52.95 31.94
N GLY A 23 -29.28 54.11 31.38
CA GLY A 23 -30.69 54.49 31.27
C GLY A 23 -31.38 53.62 30.20
N VAL A 24 -32.70 53.43 30.21
CA VAL A 24 -33.74 54.39 30.59
C VAL A 24 -34.88 53.72 31.40
N HIS A 25 -35.48 54.49 32.32
CA HIS A 25 -36.70 54.20 33.12
C HIS A 25 -37.97 54.02 32.26
N CYS A 26 -39.14 53.53 32.68
CA CYS A 26 -39.72 52.81 33.86
C CYS A 26 -41.00 52.08 33.32
N GLU A 27 -41.91 51.38 34.02
CA GLU A 27 -42.45 51.33 35.40
C GLU A 27 -42.75 49.84 35.78
N VAL A 28 -42.44 49.28 36.96
CA VAL A 28 -42.95 49.47 38.35
C VAL A 28 -44.13 48.53 38.75
N ARG A 29 -43.77 47.47 39.52
CA ARG A 29 -44.42 46.83 40.72
C ARG A 29 -45.94 46.49 40.69
N SER A 30 -46.42 45.37 41.27
CA SER A 30 -46.47 45.09 42.74
C SER A 30 -47.18 43.75 43.07
N LEU A 31 -47.22 43.15 44.28
CA LEU A 31 -46.29 42.98 45.44
C LEU A 31 -46.87 41.91 46.45
N LEU A 32 -45.97 41.20 47.15
CA LEU A 32 -46.10 40.62 48.53
C LEU A 32 -46.90 39.33 48.88
N TYR A 33 -46.37 38.69 49.94
CA TYR A 33 -46.70 37.44 50.70
C TYR A 33 -47.62 37.76 51.93
N PRO A 34 -47.96 36.87 52.94
CA PRO A 34 -47.39 35.55 53.31
C PRO A 34 -48.33 34.39 53.80
N PHE A 35 -47.73 33.18 53.97
CA PHE A 35 -47.91 32.08 54.97
C PHE A 35 -49.21 31.93 55.82
N VAL A 36 -49.66 30.75 56.27
CA VAL A 36 -49.16 29.34 56.40
C VAL A 36 -50.40 28.40 56.32
N LEU A 37 -50.41 27.06 56.16
CA LEU A 37 -49.46 25.92 56.15
C LEU A 37 -49.93 24.97 54.97
N LEU A 38 -49.60 23.68 54.76
CA LEU A 38 -48.91 22.60 55.50
C LEU A 38 -48.08 21.73 54.51
N ALA A 39 -47.82 20.46 54.85
CA ALA A 39 -47.14 19.44 54.02
C ALA A 39 -48.13 18.74 53.03
N PHE A 40 -47.71 18.00 51.99
CA PHE A 40 -46.43 17.31 51.73
C PHE A 40 -45.87 17.59 50.32
N CYS A 41 -44.55 17.51 50.15
CA CYS A 41 -43.85 18.03 48.97
C CYS A 41 -43.44 16.97 47.92
N VAL A 42 -43.56 17.39 46.66
CA VAL A 42 -42.85 16.87 45.47
C VAL A 42 -41.44 17.46 45.42
N PHE A 43 -40.46 16.83 44.75
CA PHE A 43 -39.58 17.52 43.77
C PHE A 43 -38.73 16.58 42.90
N LEU A 44 -38.47 17.04 41.67
CA LEU A 44 -37.49 16.55 40.69
C LEU A 44 -36.41 17.62 40.49
N SER A 45 -35.25 17.25 39.93
CA SER A 45 -34.34 18.13 39.17
C SER A 45 -33.50 19.13 40.04
N THR A 46 -32.22 19.45 39.78
CA THR A 46 -31.17 18.96 38.83
C THR A 46 -29.80 18.83 39.58
N PRO A 47 -28.55 18.93 39.01
CA PRO A 47 -27.46 18.05 39.47
C PRO A 47 -26.33 18.75 40.25
N ALA A 48 -25.52 17.96 40.97
CA ALA A 48 -24.26 18.41 41.58
C ALA A 48 -23.13 17.40 41.33
N PHE A 49 -21.97 17.93 40.94
CA PHE A 49 -20.77 17.17 40.60
C PHE A 49 -20.05 16.70 41.89
N GLN A 50 -19.96 15.39 42.15
CA GLN A 50 -18.99 14.87 43.12
C GLN A 50 -18.64 13.40 42.86
N SER A 51 -17.40 13.17 42.42
CA SER A 51 -16.80 11.85 42.34
C SER A 51 -16.26 11.41 43.69
N ARG A 52 -16.76 10.29 44.21
CA ARG A 52 -16.11 9.45 45.23
C ARG A 52 -16.44 8.00 44.90
N GLY A 53 -15.40 7.16 44.84
CA GLY A 53 -15.55 5.77 44.40
C GLY A 53 -16.33 4.93 45.39
N ALA A 54 -17.18 4.06 44.86
CA ALA A 54 -17.37 2.75 45.46
C ALA A 54 -16.16 1.87 45.10
N GLU A 55 -15.77 0.97 45.99
CA GLU A 55 -14.87 -0.12 45.65
C GLU A 55 -15.72 -1.24 45.04
N ASP A 56 -15.90 -1.23 43.71
CA ASP A 56 -16.61 -2.30 43.02
C ASP A 56 -15.84 -3.62 43.19
N THR A 57 -16.43 -4.54 43.94
CA THR A 57 -15.93 -5.91 44.12
C THR A 57 -15.97 -6.63 42.77
N ALA A 58 -14.82 -7.15 42.32
CA ALA A 58 -14.63 -7.66 40.96
C ALA A 58 -15.25 -9.05 40.69
N GLU A 59 -16.56 -9.18 40.92
CA GLU A 59 -17.43 -10.30 40.53
C GLU A 59 -18.62 -9.76 39.70
N ASP A 60 -18.34 -9.04 38.60
CA ASP A 60 -19.36 -8.44 37.73
C ASP A 60 -19.42 -9.07 36.34
N ASN A 61 -20.62 -9.05 35.76
CA ASN A 61 -21.17 -9.77 34.62
C ASN A 61 -20.24 -9.92 33.39
N ALA A 62 -19.38 -10.93 33.38
CA ALA A 62 -18.59 -11.31 32.21
C ALA A 62 -19.50 -11.85 31.07
N GLN A 63 -19.51 -11.17 29.92
CA GLN A 63 -20.24 -11.57 28.70
C GLN A 63 -19.80 -12.95 28.15
N PRO A 64 -20.63 -13.65 27.34
CA PRO A 64 -20.27 -14.96 26.80
C PRO A 64 -19.09 -14.85 25.84
N ARG A 65 -18.03 -15.62 26.11
CA ARG A 65 -16.84 -15.66 25.26
C ARG A 65 -16.38 -17.08 24.96
N ARG A 66 -15.59 -17.18 23.89
CA ARG A 66 -14.90 -18.39 23.44
C ARG A 66 -13.66 -18.64 24.30
N ILE A 67 -13.14 -19.86 24.24
CA ILE A 67 -11.84 -20.21 24.83
C ILE A 67 -10.73 -19.74 23.89
N GLU A 68 -9.78 -18.96 24.40
CA GLU A 68 -8.64 -18.45 23.63
C GLU A 68 -7.40 -19.32 23.85
N VAL A 69 -6.85 -19.88 22.76
CA VAL A 69 -5.70 -20.80 22.78
C VAL A 69 -4.52 -20.23 22.01
N LEU A 70 -3.37 -20.08 22.68
CA LEU A 70 -2.10 -19.78 22.02
C LEU A 70 -1.44 -21.10 21.59
N PHE A 71 -1.40 -21.37 20.28
CA PHE A 71 -0.64 -22.47 19.70
C PHE A 71 0.81 -22.00 19.48
N LEU A 72 1.71 -22.41 20.38
CA LEU A 72 3.16 -22.28 20.19
C LEU A 72 3.67 -23.46 19.34
N GLY A 73 4.01 -23.15 18.09
CA GLY A 73 4.63 -24.05 17.13
C GLY A 73 6.09 -23.69 16.84
N SER A 74 6.58 -24.23 15.73
CA SER A 74 7.86 -23.86 15.11
C SER A 74 7.68 -23.87 13.59
N LYS A 75 8.50 -23.11 12.85
CA LYS A 75 8.50 -23.15 11.36
C LYS A 75 8.64 -24.58 10.83
N ASN A 76 8.14 -24.83 9.62
CA ASN A 76 8.03 -26.16 9.02
C ASN A 76 9.34 -26.96 9.13
N LEU A 77 9.27 -28.07 9.86
CA LEU A 77 10.33 -29.06 9.99
C LEU A 77 9.79 -30.40 9.51
N PHE A 78 10.62 -31.15 8.77
CA PHE A 78 10.28 -32.34 7.99
C PHE A 78 9.47 -33.43 8.72
N ASN A 79 9.54 -33.48 10.05
CA ASN A 79 8.94 -34.55 10.87
C ASN A 79 7.73 -34.11 11.70
N HIS A 80 7.41 -32.80 11.79
CA HIS A 80 6.37 -32.32 12.73
C HIS A 80 5.43 -31.24 12.19
N ASP A 81 5.80 -30.46 11.16
CA ASP A 81 4.97 -29.44 10.48
C ASP A 81 3.83 -28.75 11.31
N PRO A 82 4.18 -27.94 12.33
CA PRO A 82 3.18 -27.31 13.21
C PRO A 82 2.17 -26.39 12.52
N PRO A 83 2.51 -25.56 11.51
CA PRO A 83 1.52 -24.72 10.81
C PRO A 83 0.39 -25.52 10.15
N THR A 84 0.69 -26.70 9.61
CA THR A 84 -0.36 -27.59 9.07
C THR A 84 -1.25 -28.14 10.18
N ARG A 85 -0.68 -28.49 11.36
CA ARG A 85 -1.47 -28.96 12.50
C ARG A 85 -2.36 -27.85 13.09
N PHE A 86 -1.86 -26.61 13.14
CA PHE A 86 -2.64 -25.43 13.47
C PHE A 86 -3.85 -25.26 12.54
N ARG A 87 -3.66 -25.31 11.21
CA ARG A 87 -4.77 -25.22 10.24
C ARG A 87 -5.80 -26.34 10.43
N VAL A 88 -5.37 -27.57 10.72
CA VAL A 88 -6.28 -28.70 11.00
C VAL A 88 -7.09 -28.47 12.28
N LEU A 89 -6.46 -28.11 13.41
CA LEU A 89 -7.19 -27.83 14.65
C LEU A 89 -8.13 -26.63 14.51
N ARG A 90 -7.72 -25.58 13.81
CA ARG A 90 -8.53 -24.37 13.63
C ARG A 90 -9.85 -24.67 12.91
N LYS A 91 -9.81 -25.49 11.86
CA LYS A 91 -11.00 -25.99 11.15
C LYS A 91 -11.87 -26.93 12.01
N ALA A 92 -11.25 -27.79 12.83
CA ALA A 92 -11.96 -28.80 13.62
C ALA A 92 -12.56 -28.27 14.94
N LEU A 93 -11.97 -27.23 15.53
CA LEU A 93 -12.30 -26.72 16.87
C LEU A 93 -12.90 -25.30 16.85
N GLY A 94 -12.64 -24.51 15.81
CA GLY A 94 -13.25 -23.19 15.59
C GLY A 94 -14.78 -23.16 15.67
N PRO A 95 -15.50 -24.14 15.08
CA PRO A 95 -16.97 -24.23 15.18
C PRO A 95 -17.45 -24.70 16.56
N ARG A 96 -16.55 -25.13 17.46
CA ARG A 96 -16.85 -25.68 18.80
C ARG A 96 -16.52 -24.69 19.93
N ALA A 97 -16.55 -23.39 19.62
CA ALA A 97 -16.22 -22.26 20.50
C ALA A 97 -14.78 -22.25 21.08
N ILE A 98 -13.81 -22.83 20.35
CA ILE A 98 -12.38 -22.74 20.69
C ILE A 98 -11.69 -21.90 19.61
N ASN A 99 -11.18 -20.74 20.01
CA ASN A 99 -10.36 -19.87 19.17
C ASN A 99 -8.89 -20.26 19.32
N ILE A 100 -8.16 -20.28 18.21
CA ILE A 100 -6.74 -20.65 18.19
C ILE A 100 -5.95 -19.57 17.43
N THR A 101 -4.87 -19.09 18.04
CA THR A 101 -3.91 -18.14 17.48
C THR A 101 -2.54 -18.81 17.38
N TYR A 102 -1.87 -18.69 16.25
CA TYR A 102 -0.55 -19.30 16.02
C TYR A 102 0.61 -18.37 16.36
N ALA A 103 1.66 -18.93 16.98
CA ALA A 103 2.97 -18.32 17.14
C ALA A 103 4.06 -19.31 16.75
N ASP A 104 5.05 -18.88 15.95
CA ASP A 104 6.09 -19.73 15.37
C ASP A 104 7.40 -19.78 16.17
N ASN A 105 7.48 -19.03 17.28
CA ASN A 105 8.70 -18.86 18.08
C ASN A 105 8.42 -18.44 19.54
N VAL A 106 9.41 -18.63 20.42
CA VAL A 106 9.34 -18.34 21.88
C VAL A 106 9.13 -16.87 22.24
N GLY A 107 9.27 -15.92 21.30
CA GLY A 107 9.01 -14.49 21.54
C GLY A 107 7.57 -14.16 21.90
N ALA A 108 6.62 -15.07 21.64
CA ALA A 108 5.23 -14.96 22.12
C ALA A 108 5.04 -15.30 23.61
N LEU A 109 6.07 -15.80 24.30
CA LEU A 109 6.02 -16.13 25.73
C LEU A 109 6.40 -14.90 26.58
N THR A 110 5.50 -13.92 26.65
CA THR A 110 5.57 -12.78 27.59
C THR A 110 4.35 -12.82 28.52
N GLU A 111 4.44 -12.25 29.73
CA GLU A 111 3.26 -12.20 30.63
C GLU A 111 2.12 -11.36 30.04
N GLU A 112 2.44 -10.33 29.23
CA GLU A 112 1.48 -9.47 28.51
C GLU A 112 0.76 -10.18 27.36
N ASN A 113 1.44 -11.06 26.62
CA ASN A 113 0.79 -11.84 25.57
C ASN A 113 0.03 -13.03 26.17
N LEU A 114 0.60 -13.73 27.14
CA LEU A 114 -0.02 -14.91 27.76
C LEU A 114 -1.28 -14.57 28.58
N SER A 115 -1.43 -13.34 29.09
CA SER A 115 -2.65 -12.91 29.80
C SER A 115 -3.91 -12.84 28.92
N GLN A 116 -3.77 -12.93 27.59
CA GLN A 116 -4.86 -12.86 26.62
C GLN A 116 -5.45 -14.24 26.27
N TYR A 117 -4.95 -15.32 26.89
CA TYR A 117 -5.30 -16.70 26.55
C TYR A 117 -5.69 -17.51 27.79
N ASP A 118 -6.58 -18.48 27.60
CA ASP A 118 -6.94 -19.46 28.64
C ASP A 118 -5.99 -20.65 28.64
N VAL A 119 -5.44 -20.99 27.47
CA VAL A 119 -4.61 -22.19 27.26
C VAL A 119 -3.40 -21.90 26.39
N LEU A 120 -2.22 -22.32 26.86
CA LEU A 120 -1.01 -22.46 26.06
C LEU A 120 -0.93 -23.89 25.54
N LEU A 121 -1.02 -24.05 24.22
CA LEU A 121 -0.83 -25.32 23.51
C LEU A 121 0.58 -25.35 22.91
N ILE A 122 1.40 -26.34 23.24
CA ILE A 122 2.76 -26.49 22.71
C ILE A 122 2.85 -27.73 21.82
N PHE A 123 3.25 -27.52 20.57
CA PHE A 123 3.59 -28.57 19.61
C PHE A 123 4.68 -28.04 18.67
N ALA A 124 5.94 -28.12 19.11
CA ALA A 124 7.06 -27.44 18.48
C ALA A 124 8.39 -28.17 18.71
N ASN A 125 9.40 -27.93 17.87
CA ASN A 125 10.78 -28.38 18.10
C ASN A 125 11.68 -27.20 18.52
N LEU A 126 11.31 -26.54 19.62
CA LEU A 126 12.05 -25.40 20.19
C LEU A 126 12.98 -25.91 21.30
N TYR A 127 14.28 -26.03 21.02
CA TYR A 127 15.25 -26.59 21.99
C TYR A 127 15.79 -25.58 23.01
N THR A 128 15.68 -24.28 22.72
CA THR A 128 16.15 -23.16 23.56
C THR A 128 15.03 -22.16 23.87
N ILE A 129 15.19 -21.48 25.01
CA ILE A 129 14.34 -20.44 25.59
C ILE A 129 15.16 -19.63 26.59
N ASP A 130 14.88 -18.34 26.77
CA ASP A 130 15.39 -17.61 27.95
C ASP A 130 14.55 -18.00 29.19
N VAL A 131 15.17 -18.71 30.13
CA VAL A 131 14.53 -19.16 31.37
C VAL A 131 14.10 -17.97 32.26
N GLN A 132 14.86 -16.87 32.27
CA GLN A 132 14.63 -15.74 33.18
C GLN A 132 13.46 -14.84 32.74
N THR A 133 13.17 -14.77 31.45
CA THR A 133 12.04 -14.01 30.89
C THR A 133 10.93 -14.92 30.38
N GLN A 134 11.14 -15.61 29.26
CA GLN A 134 10.15 -16.43 28.56
C GLN A 134 9.74 -17.67 29.35
N GLY A 135 10.71 -18.38 29.94
CA GLY A 135 10.46 -19.54 30.80
C GLY A 135 9.70 -19.16 32.07
N LYS A 136 10.11 -18.05 32.71
CA LYS A 136 9.40 -17.46 33.85
C LYS A 136 7.95 -17.08 33.49
N ALA A 137 7.71 -16.43 32.35
CA ALA A 137 6.36 -16.06 31.91
C ALA A 137 5.47 -17.30 31.70
N LEU A 138 5.98 -18.34 31.04
CA LEU A 138 5.30 -19.62 30.82
C LEU A 138 4.93 -20.30 32.16
N LEU A 139 5.86 -20.36 33.12
CA LEU A 139 5.59 -20.96 34.43
C LEU A 139 4.65 -20.11 35.29
N ASN A 140 4.73 -18.78 35.19
CA ASN A 140 3.83 -17.87 35.90
C ASN A 140 2.40 -17.97 35.36
N PHE A 141 2.23 -18.07 34.04
CA PHE A 141 0.94 -18.33 33.40
C PHE A 141 0.29 -19.62 33.94
N ALA A 142 1.02 -20.74 33.95
CA ALA A 142 0.53 -22.00 34.50
C ALA A 142 0.20 -21.88 36.00
N ARG A 143 1.12 -21.32 36.81
CA ARG A 143 0.92 -21.18 38.27
C ARG A 143 -0.30 -20.33 38.64
N LYS A 144 -0.56 -19.25 37.89
CA LYS A 144 -1.70 -18.33 38.03
C LYS A 144 -3.02 -18.89 37.47
N GLY A 145 -3.07 -20.18 37.09
CA GLY A 145 -4.31 -20.86 36.71
C GLY A 145 -4.47 -21.19 35.22
N GLY A 146 -3.58 -20.70 34.36
CA GLY A 146 -3.61 -20.95 32.92
C GLY A 146 -3.46 -22.43 32.55
N GLY A 147 -4.18 -22.87 31.51
CA GLY A 147 -4.15 -24.24 31.03
C GLY A 147 -2.93 -24.55 30.17
N CYS A 148 -2.35 -25.75 30.27
CA CYS A 148 -1.26 -26.19 29.40
C CYS A 148 -1.62 -27.49 28.66
N VAL A 149 -1.63 -27.45 27.33
CA VAL A 149 -1.87 -28.62 26.47
C VAL A 149 -0.58 -28.93 25.72
N LEU A 150 0.13 -29.96 26.18
CA LEU A 150 1.49 -30.27 25.74
C LEU A 150 1.44 -31.52 24.85
N LEU A 151 1.81 -31.38 23.57
CA LEU A 151 1.62 -32.45 22.58
C LEU A 151 2.96 -33.00 22.10
N HIS A 152 3.12 -34.31 22.20
CA HIS A 152 4.17 -35.10 21.54
C HIS A 152 5.60 -34.51 21.71
N CYS A 153 6.09 -33.77 20.72
CA CYS A 153 7.43 -33.16 20.70
C CYS A 153 7.65 -32.10 21.80
N ALA A 154 6.58 -31.61 22.44
CA ALA A 154 6.67 -30.81 23.66
C ALA A 154 7.56 -31.46 24.75
N ALA A 155 7.58 -32.80 24.85
CA ALA A 155 8.45 -33.53 25.79
C ALA A 155 9.96 -33.36 25.52
N ALA A 156 10.35 -32.82 24.36
CA ALA A 156 11.72 -32.53 23.95
C ALA A 156 12.04 -31.02 23.88
N CYS A 157 11.07 -30.12 24.13
CA CYS A 157 11.30 -28.67 24.14
C CYS A 157 12.27 -28.24 25.26
N PHE A 158 12.96 -27.13 25.02
CA PHE A 158 13.77 -26.36 25.99
C PHE A 158 14.92 -27.12 26.67
N ARG A 159 15.23 -28.34 26.18
CA ARG A 159 16.21 -29.26 26.76
C ARG A 159 17.65 -28.72 26.79
N ASP A 160 17.97 -27.76 25.91
CA ASP A 160 19.32 -27.16 25.83
C ASP A 160 19.46 -25.96 26.81
N SER A 161 18.35 -25.44 27.36
CA SER A 161 18.32 -24.26 28.24
C SER A 161 18.48 -24.55 29.75
N LYS A 162 18.77 -25.80 30.16
CA LYS A 162 18.83 -26.24 31.57
C LYS A 162 17.54 -25.94 32.36
N PHE A 163 16.38 -26.11 31.74
CA PHE A 163 15.09 -25.68 32.27
C PHE A 163 14.34 -26.84 32.96
N ASP A 164 14.72 -27.17 34.20
CA ASP A 164 14.20 -28.34 34.92
C ASP A 164 12.74 -28.17 35.38
N GLU A 165 12.30 -26.95 35.64
CA GLU A 165 10.92 -26.64 36.03
C GLU A 165 9.91 -26.87 34.89
N TYR A 166 10.36 -26.84 33.62
CA TYR A 166 9.53 -27.25 32.48
C TYR A 166 9.33 -28.78 32.42
N VAL A 167 10.36 -29.55 32.81
CA VAL A 167 10.26 -31.01 32.94
C VAL A 167 9.29 -31.39 34.07
N ASP A 168 9.27 -30.61 35.16
CA ASP A 168 8.26 -30.75 36.21
C ASP A 168 6.86 -30.35 35.72
N LEU A 169 6.69 -29.20 35.06
CA LEU A 169 5.41 -28.78 34.47
C LEU A 169 4.79 -29.85 33.57
N LEU A 170 5.58 -30.41 32.63
CA LEU A 170 5.14 -31.49 31.74
C LEU A 170 4.99 -32.82 32.49
N GLY A 171 5.73 -33.00 33.58
CA GLY A 171 5.72 -34.16 34.48
C GLY A 171 6.60 -35.33 34.02
N ALA A 172 7.32 -35.19 32.90
CA ALA A 172 8.28 -36.16 32.37
C ALA A 172 9.23 -35.45 31.36
N GLN A 173 10.24 -36.16 30.86
CA GLN A 173 11.13 -35.71 29.78
C GLN A 173 11.22 -36.77 28.69
N PHE A 174 11.33 -36.38 27.42
CA PHE A 174 11.62 -37.29 26.32
C PHE A 174 12.91 -38.10 26.54
N GLU A 175 12.89 -39.38 26.19
CA GLU A 175 14.07 -40.25 26.19
C GLU A 175 14.40 -40.79 24.80
N SER A 176 13.45 -41.48 24.16
CA SER A 176 13.65 -42.16 22.88
C SER A 176 12.31 -42.38 22.16
N HIS A 177 12.37 -42.80 20.89
CA HIS A 177 11.20 -43.08 20.05
C HIS A 177 11.44 -44.31 19.16
N GLY A 178 10.35 -45.00 18.83
CA GLY A 178 10.24 -45.87 17.67
C GLY A 178 9.11 -45.39 16.76
N LYS A 179 8.52 -46.28 15.96
CA LYS A 179 7.32 -46.02 15.15
C LYS A 179 6.50 -47.28 14.91
N GLY A 180 5.19 -47.16 14.78
CA GLY A 180 4.31 -48.31 14.50
C GLY A 180 2.82 -47.99 14.61
N VAL A 181 1.97 -48.96 14.28
CA VAL A 181 0.51 -48.88 14.52
C VAL A 181 0.21 -49.37 15.93
N PHE A 182 -0.55 -48.60 16.70
CA PHE A 182 -1.00 -49.01 18.05
C PHE A 182 -2.25 -48.24 18.51
N ARG A 183 -2.90 -48.79 19.54
CA ARG A 183 -3.99 -48.16 20.31
C ARG A 183 -3.58 -48.03 21.77
N ALA A 184 -3.52 -46.80 22.28
CA ALA A 184 -3.18 -46.55 23.67
C ALA A 184 -4.37 -46.86 24.61
N ARG A 185 -4.20 -47.86 25.48
CA ARG A 185 -5.20 -48.37 26.43
C ARG A 185 -5.60 -47.28 27.43
N ILE A 186 -6.89 -46.95 27.47
CA ILE A 186 -7.48 -46.05 28.48
C ILE A 186 -7.50 -46.75 29.84
N VAL A 187 -6.76 -46.22 30.80
CA VAL A 187 -6.65 -46.76 32.17
C VAL A 187 -7.50 -46.00 33.18
N ASN A 188 -7.73 -44.69 32.98
CA ASN A 188 -8.65 -43.90 33.81
C ASN A 188 -9.86 -43.44 32.99
N LYS A 189 -10.87 -44.33 32.88
CA LYS A 189 -12.10 -44.10 32.11
C LYS A 189 -13.06 -43.06 32.73
N ASN A 190 -12.89 -42.75 34.02
CA ASN A 190 -13.81 -41.90 34.78
C ASN A 190 -13.38 -40.42 34.80
N HIS A 191 -12.13 -40.12 34.46
CA HIS A 191 -11.64 -38.74 34.35
C HIS A 191 -12.45 -37.96 33.29
N PRO A 192 -12.82 -36.68 33.50
CA PRO A 192 -13.67 -35.92 32.57
C PRO A 192 -13.21 -35.96 31.12
N VAL A 193 -11.90 -35.81 30.87
CA VAL A 193 -11.28 -35.86 29.52
C VAL A 193 -11.50 -37.21 28.83
N MET A 194 -11.62 -38.31 29.58
CA MET A 194 -11.74 -39.67 29.02
C MET A 194 -13.19 -40.21 29.03
N LYS A 195 -14.11 -39.55 29.75
CA LYS A 195 -15.45 -40.07 30.01
C LYS A 195 -16.25 -40.24 28.72
N GLY A 196 -16.52 -41.49 28.35
CA GLY A 196 -17.23 -41.86 27.12
C GLY A 196 -16.40 -41.77 25.82
N TRP A 197 -15.13 -41.36 25.89
CA TRP A 197 -14.25 -41.31 24.73
C TRP A 197 -13.70 -42.72 24.41
N LYS A 198 -13.76 -43.14 23.14
CA LYS A 198 -13.51 -44.54 22.74
C LYS A 198 -12.03 -44.88 22.49
N GLY A 199 -11.24 -43.87 22.10
CA GLY A 199 -9.85 -44.04 21.69
C GLY A 199 -9.68 -44.58 20.26
N PHE A 200 -8.69 -44.04 19.57
CA PHE A 200 -8.33 -44.40 18.20
C PHE A 200 -7.26 -45.50 18.14
N GLU A 201 -6.95 -45.92 16.94
CA GLU A 201 -5.76 -46.67 16.56
C GLU A 201 -5.15 -45.93 15.37
N CYS A 202 -3.84 -45.64 15.40
CA CYS A 202 -3.16 -44.99 14.29
C CYS A 202 -1.71 -45.47 14.19
N TRP A 203 -1.06 -45.15 13.08
CA TRP A 203 0.39 -45.15 13.01
C TRP A 203 0.91 -43.86 13.64
N ASP A 204 1.87 -43.96 14.55
CA ASP A 204 2.50 -42.81 15.20
C ASP A 204 3.93 -43.14 15.65
N GLU A 205 4.68 -42.14 16.13
CA GLU A 205 5.96 -42.39 16.79
C GLU A 205 5.77 -42.96 18.21
N THR A 206 6.41 -44.10 18.49
CA THR A 206 6.30 -44.80 19.78
C THR A 206 7.31 -44.27 20.78
N TYR A 207 7.02 -43.12 21.37
CA TYR A 207 7.84 -42.49 22.42
C TYR A 207 8.07 -43.39 23.66
N LYS A 208 9.14 -43.06 24.37
CA LYS A 208 9.44 -43.41 25.77
C LYS A 208 9.91 -42.16 26.51
N HIS A 209 9.61 -42.09 27.79
CA HIS A 209 9.98 -40.95 28.64
C HIS A 209 10.84 -41.36 29.83
N LYS A 210 11.59 -40.40 30.36
CA LYS A 210 12.39 -40.48 31.58
C LYS A 210 11.99 -39.36 32.55
N ARG A 211 12.62 -39.31 33.73
CA ARG A 211 12.37 -38.28 34.77
C ARG A 211 10.89 -38.13 35.13
N HIS A 212 10.17 -39.24 35.22
CA HIS A 212 8.75 -39.23 35.58
C HIS A 212 8.51 -38.62 36.97
N GLY A 213 7.80 -37.49 37.03
CA GLY A 213 7.19 -36.96 38.25
C GLY A 213 6.18 -37.94 38.87
N LYS A 214 5.85 -37.75 40.16
CA LYS A 214 5.01 -38.66 40.96
C LYS A 214 3.54 -38.24 41.06
N ASP A 215 3.23 -37.04 40.62
CA ASP A 215 1.97 -36.31 40.77
C ASP A 215 1.04 -36.40 39.54
N ARG A 216 1.43 -37.19 38.52
CA ARG A 216 0.65 -37.37 37.29
C ARG A 216 -0.49 -38.37 37.47
N ILE A 217 -1.70 -37.98 37.07
CA ILE A 217 -2.83 -38.89 36.87
C ILE A 217 -2.74 -39.45 35.45
N ILE A 218 -2.41 -40.74 35.32
CA ILE A 218 -2.28 -41.41 34.01
C ILE A 218 -3.68 -41.72 33.45
N LEU A 219 -3.93 -41.27 32.21
CA LEU A 219 -5.19 -41.47 31.49
C LEU A 219 -5.11 -42.62 30.49
N GLN A 220 -3.99 -42.73 29.77
CA GLN A 220 -3.70 -43.82 28.84
C GLN A 220 -2.29 -44.39 29.03
N LYS A 221 -2.12 -45.66 28.66
CA LYS A 221 -0.81 -46.32 28.50
C LYS A 221 -0.68 -46.95 27.11
N ARG A 222 0.53 -46.96 26.55
CA ARG A 222 0.91 -47.90 25.48
C ARG A 222 1.71 -49.00 26.15
N ASP A 223 1.26 -50.24 26.07
CA ASP A 223 1.80 -51.33 26.87
C ASP A 223 1.71 -50.96 28.38
N GLU A 224 2.85 -50.78 29.05
CA GLU A 224 2.93 -50.18 30.39
C GLU A 224 3.51 -48.75 30.44
N GLU A 225 3.98 -48.21 29.31
CA GLU A 225 4.50 -46.84 29.15
C GLU A 225 3.35 -45.81 29.32
N PRO A 226 3.50 -44.80 30.20
CA PRO A 226 2.55 -43.68 30.29
C PRO A 226 2.45 -42.95 28.94
N TRP A 227 1.22 -42.82 28.42
CA TRP A 227 1.00 -42.28 27.07
C TRP A 227 0.25 -40.95 27.05
N THR A 228 -0.76 -40.83 27.91
CA THR A 228 -1.56 -39.62 28.09
C THR A 228 -1.79 -39.42 29.58
N TRP A 229 -1.62 -38.20 30.09
CA TRP A 229 -1.76 -37.89 31.51
C TRP A 229 -2.19 -36.44 31.76
N VAL A 230 -2.58 -36.17 33.01
CA VAL A 230 -2.79 -34.81 33.53
C VAL A 230 -2.06 -34.61 34.86
N LYS A 231 -1.73 -33.35 35.18
CA LYS A 231 -1.32 -32.90 36.52
C LYS A 231 -1.79 -31.46 36.77
N THR A 232 -1.64 -30.96 37.99
CA THR A 232 -1.76 -29.53 38.31
C THR A 232 -0.37 -28.90 38.41
N TYR A 233 -0.28 -27.58 38.21
CA TYR A 233 0.96 -26.82 38.41
C TYR A 233 0.64 -25.44 38.95
N GLY A 234 0.79 -25.25 40.27
CA GLY A 234 0.06 -24.19 40.97
C GLY A 234 -1.45 -24.40 40.79
N GLU A 235 -2.16 -23.34 40.39
CA GLU A 235 -3.60 -23.41 40.09
C GLU A 235 -3.92 -23.89 38.67
N GLY A 236 -2.92 -24.04 37.80
CA GLY A 236 -3.08 -24.44 36.40
C GLY A 236 -3.34 -25.94 36.24
N ARG A 237 -4.10 -26.29 35.20
CA ARG A 237 -4.39 -27.67 34.78
C ARG A 237 -3.51 -28.02 33.56
N VAL A 238 -2.72 -29.08 33.65
CA VAL A 238 -1.81 -29.53 32.57
C VAL A 238 -2.32 -30.85 31.98
N PHE A 239 -2.40 -30.94 30.66
CA PHE A 239 -2.62 -32.17 29.89
C PHE A 239 -1.40 -32.45 29.00
N TYR A 240 -1.00 -33.72 28.92
CA TYR A 240 -0.03 -34.19 27.91
C TYR A 240 -0.51 -35.47 27.23
N THR A 241 -0.24 -35.57 25.93
CA THR A 241 -0.27 -36.85 25.20
C THR A 241 0.95 -36.99 24.30
N ALA A 242 1.48 -38.20 24.22
CA ALA A 242 2.60 -38.53 23.32
C ALA A 242 2.15 -38.84 21.88
N SER A 243 0.83 -38.93 21.62
CA SER A 243 0.29 -39.01 20.25
C SER A 243 0.48 -37.69 19.50
N GLY A 244 0.64 -37.75 18.17
CA GLY A 244 0.56 -36.58 17.29
C GLY A 244 1.80 -36.28 16.44
N HIS A 245 2.68 -37.24 16.14
CA HIS A 245 3.71 -37.05 15.11
C HIS A 245 3.05 -37.01 13.72
N ASP A 246 2.43 -38.13 13.37
CA ASP A 246 2.02 -38.43 12.00
C ASP A 246 0.71 -37.72 11.62
N HIS A 247 0.62 -37.26 10.37
CA HIS A 247 -0.57 -36.59 9.84
C HIS A 247 -1.86 -37.40 10.06
N ARG A 248 -1.78 -38.73 9.92
CA ARG A 248 -2.92 -39.65 10.10
C ARG A 248 -3.49 -39.61 11.51
N CYS A 249 -2.74 -39.18 12.53
CA CYS A 249 -3.26 -38.93 13.86
C CYS A 249 -4.14 -37.65 13.89
N TRP A 250 -3.70 -36.61 13.18
CA TRP A 250 -4.38 -35.31 13.07
C TRP A 250 -5.63 -35.31 12.20
N ASP A 251 -5.84 -36.32 11.36
CA ASP A 251 -7.04 -36.45 10.52
C ASP A 251 -8.20 -37.21 11.21
N LEU A 252 -7.99 -37.72 12.43
CA LEU A 252 -8.97 -38.53 13.16
C LEU A 252 -9.92 -37.67 14.02
N PRO A 253 -11.25 -37.78 13.82
CA PRO A 253 -12.23 -37.10 14.67
C PRO A 253 -12.10 -37.44 16.17
N GLU A 254 -11.67 -38.67 16.51
CA GLU A 254 -11.39 -39.05 17.89
C GLU A 254 -10.23 -38.26 18.50
N TYR A 255 -9.21 -37.90 17.71
CA TYR A 255 -8.09 -37.09 18.19
C TYR A 255 -8.50 -35.62 18.32
N HIS A 256 -9.31 -35.10 17.40
CA HIS A 256 -9.94 -33.77 17.56
C HIS A 256 -10.79 -33.70 18.83
N ASP A 257 -11.59 -34.73 19.11
CA ASP A 257 -12.44 -34.76 20.32
C ASP A 257 -11.62 -34.92 21.61
N LEU A 258 -10.49 -35.64 21.57
CA LEU A 258 -9.54 -35.69 22.70
C LEU A 258 -8.95 -34.31 22.98
N LEU A 259 -8.49 -33.60 21.95
CA LEU A 259 -7.90 -32.27 22.10
C LEU A 259 -8.94 -31.22 22.51
N HIS A 260 -10.16 -31.28 21.97
CA HIS A 260 -11.29 -30.45 22.42
C HIS A 260 -11.56 -30.62 23.92
N ARG A 261 -11.61 -31.87 24.40
CA ARG A 261 -11.81 -32.20 25.82
C ARG A 261 -10.62 -31.78 26.68
N ALA A 262 -9.39 -31.96 26.19
CA ALA A 262 -8.19 -31.52 26.87
C ALA A 262 -8.20 -30.00 27.06
N ILE A 263 -8.42 -29.23 25.99
CA ILE A 263 -8.48 -27.76 26.01
C ILE A 263 -9.56 -27.27 26.98
N ARG A 264 -10.82 -27.72 26.85
CA ARG A 264 -11.91 -27.32 27.77
C ARG A 264 -11.60 -27.69 29.23
N TRP A 265 -11.04 -28.88 29.48
CA TRP A 265 -10.64 -29.26 30.84
C TRP A 265 -9.49 -28.41 31.38
N THR A 266 -8.45 -28.11 30.59
CA THR A 266 -7.32 -27.28 31.02
C THR A 266 -7.70 -25.80 31.20
N ALA A 267 -8.60 -25.30 30.37
CA ALA A 267 -9.11 -23.92 30.41
C ALA A 267 -9.99 -23.64 31.64
N LYS A 268 -10.40 -24.66 32.40
CA LYS A 268 -11.47 -24.54 33.41
C LYS A 268 -12.75 -23.97 32.79
N ASP A 269 -13.14 -24.51 31.64
CA ASP A 269 -14.34 -24.14 30.86
C ASP A 269 -15.60 -23.99 31.74
N ASP A 270 -15.71 -24.86 32.77
CA ASP A 270 -16.67 -24.83 33.87
C ASP A 270 -16.76 -23.49 34.66
N THR A 271 -15.81 -22.59 34.47
CA THR A 271 -15.67 -21.27 35.11
C THR A 271 -15.21 -20.15 34.15
N VAL A 272 -15.03 -20.45 32.85
CA VAL A 272 -14.28 -19.58 31.91
C VAL A 272 -15.02 -19.30 30.60
N SER A 273 -15.86 -20.22 30.12
CA SER A 273 -16.56 -20.06 28.84
C SER A 273 -18.02 -20.54 28.97
N TRP A 274 -18.94 -19.57 28.97
CA TRP A 274 -20.40 -19.85 28.92
C TRP A 274 -21.00 -19.75 27.52
N LEU A 275 -20.14 -19.87 26.49
CA LEU A 275 -20.51 -20.43 25.19
C LEU A 275 -20.26 -21.94 25.23
N ALA A 276 -21.12 -22.66 25.97
CA ALA A 276 -21.12 -24.11 25.92
C ALA A 276 -21.63 -24.57 24.54
N PRO A 277 -21.38 -25.85 24.15
CA PRO A 277 -21.85 -26.36 22.86
C PRO A 277 -23.37 -26.34 22.63
N GLY A 278 -24.17 -25.98 23.65
CA GLY A 278 -25.62 -25.78 23.54
C GLY A 278 -26.07 -24.34 23.25
N ASP A 279 -25.19 -23.34 23.46
CA ASP A 279 -25.50 -21.90 23.27
C ASP A 279 -25.16 -21.42 21.86
N LEU A 280 -24.35 -22.21 21.15
CA LEU A 280 -24.07 -22.08 19.71
C LEU A 280 -25.32 -22.36 18.89
N PRO A 281 -25.53 -21.65 17.76
CA PRO A 281 -26.71 -21.83 16.94
C PRO A 281 -26.74 -23.22 16.27
N VAL A 282 -27.92 -23.83 16.24
CA VAL A 282 -28.13 -25.10 15.54
C VAL A 282 -28.13 -24.85 14.03
N LEU A 283 -27.00 -25.11 13.39
CA LEU A 283 -26.88 -25.07 11.92
C LEU A 283 -27.90 -26.02 11.30
N ARG A 284 -28.70 -25.49 10.35
CA ARG A 284 -29.69 -26.25 9.58
C ARG A 284 -29.36 -26.12 8.12
N TYR A 285 -29.51 -27.21 7.38
CA TYR A 285 -29.23 -27.28 5.95
C TYR A 285 -30.51 -27.56 5.16
N ARG A 286 -30.53 -27.18 3.88
CA ARG A 286 -31.60 -27.44 2.91
C ARG A 286 -30.97 -27.88 1.58
N PRO A 287 -31.62 -28.67 0.72
CA PRO A 287 -31.08 -29.00 -0.60
C PRO A 287 -30.64 -27.76 -1.39
N ALA A 288 -29.51 -27.86 -2.08
CA ALA A 288 -28.98 -26.84 -2.99
C ALA A 288 -29.72 -26.87 -4.34
N ALA A 289 -29.95 -25.73 -4.98
CA ALA A 289 -30.62 -25.67 -6.28
C ALA A 289 -29.73 -26.21 -7.42
N ALA A 290 -28.41 -26.19 -7.23
CA ALA A 290 -27.42 -26.81 -8.11
C ALA A 290 -26.69 -27.96 -7.38
N PRO A 291 -27.02 -29.24 -7.63
CA PRO A 291 -26.36 -30.38 -6.99
C PRO A 291 -24.93 -30.59 -7.49
N ARG A 292 -24.11 -31.28 -6.68
CA ARG A 292 -22.70 -31.57 -6.94
C ARG A 292 -22.48 -32.47 -8.16
N ASP A 293 -21.46 -32.13 -8.95
CA ASP A 293 -20.96 -32.95 -10.05
C ASP A 293 -20.25 -34.22 -9.53
N PRO A 294 -20.67 -35.45 -9.92
CA PRO A 294 -20.00 -36.69 -9.55
C PRO A 294 -18.54 -36.80 -10.01
N GLU A 295 -18.17 -36.15 -11.13
CA GLU A 295 -16.83 -36.27 -11.73
C GLU A 295 -15.83 -35.25 -11.17
N ASN A 296 -16.28 -34.22 -10.44
CA ASN A 296 -15.42 -33.17 -9.89
C ASN A 296 -15.71 -32.89 -8.39
N PRO A 297 -15.26 -33.76 -7.47
CA PRO A 297 -15.75 -33.81 -6.08
C PRO A 297 -15.14 -32.79 -5.10
N VAL A 298 -14.62 -31.63 -5.54
CA VAL A 298 -13.86 -30.71 -4.67
C VAL A 298 -14.74 -29.78 -3.82
N GLY A 299 -15.34 -30.36 -2.79
CA GLY A 299 -16.17 -29.71 -1.77
C GLY A 299 -17.48 -30.48 -1.50
N PRO A 300 -18.23 -30.18 -0.42
CA PRO A 300 -19.68 -30.37 -0.43
C PRO A 300 -20.29 -29.45 -1.54
N LEU A 301 -21.53 -29.60 -2.01
CA LEU A 301 -22.79 -29.79 -1.30
C LEU A 301 -23.79 -30.61 -2.12
N ASN A 302 -24.69 -31.32 -1.45
CA ASN A 302 -26.08 -31.44 -1.93
C ASN A 302 -27.02 -30.49 -1.17
N GLU A 303 -26.54 -29.83 -0.10
CA GLU A 303 -27.35 -29.07 0.86
C GLU A 303 -26.64 -27.78 1.31
N ILE A 304 -27.27 -26.63 1.14
CA ILE A 304 -26.79 -25.30 1.58
C ILE A 304 -27.26 -25.01 3.02
N GLN A 305 -26.42 -24.38 3.84
CA GLN A 305 -26.80 -23.88 5.17
C GLN A 305 -27.94 -22.84 5.04
N ASN A 306 -28.89 -22.81 5.97
CA ASN A 306 -29.86 -21.72 6.09
C ASN A 306 -29.19 -20.47 6.72
N PRO A 307 -29.69 -19.25 6.47
CA PRO A 307 -29.17 -18.04 7.09
C PRO A 307 -29.42 -18.04 8.60
N LEU A 308 -28.54 -17.36 9.34
CA LEU A 308 -28.66 -17.15 10.78
C LEU A 308 -29.05 -15.70 11.09
N SER A 309 -29.55 -15.44 12.30
CA SER A 309 -29.67 -14.06 12.79
C SER A 309 -28.28 -13.39 12.86
N PRO A 310 -28.17 -12.05 12.79
CA PRO A 310 -26.90 -11.36 13.00
C PRO A 310 -26.24 -11.74 14.34
N GLN A 311 -27.04 -11.90 15.40
CA GLN A 311 -26.59 -12.26 16.74
C GLN A 311 -26.04 -13.69 16.80
N ASP A 312 -26.68 -14.65 16.12
CA ASP A 312 -26.22 -16.04 16.05
C ASP A 312 -25.00 -16.22 15.14
N SER A 313 -24.97 -15.49 14.02
CA SER A 313 -23.81 -15.44 13.11
C SER A 313 -22.56 -14.95 13.84
N LEU A 314 -22.69 -13.92 14.69
CA LEU A 314 -21.58 -13.42 15.51
C LEU A 314 -21.05 -14.43 16.54
N LYS A 315 -21.87 -15.35 17.06
CA LYS A 315 -21.37 -16.46 17.93
C LYS A 315 -20.41 -17.39 17.17
N LEU A 316 -20.50 -17.46 15.85
CA LEU A 316 -19.66 -18.28 14.98
C LEU A 316 -18.38 -17.57 14.50
N ALA A 317 -18.20 -16.28 14.83
CA ALA A 317 -17.00 -15.53 14.49
C ALA A 317 -15.81 -15.78 15.44
N GLN A 318 -14.60 -15.66 14.90
CA GLN A 318 -13.34 -15.49 15.62
C GLN A 318 -12.74 -14.12 15.26
N LEU A 319 -12.27 -13.41 16.29
CA LEU A 319 -11.36 -12.26 16.20
C LEU A 319 -10.01 -12.65 16.84
N PRO A 320 -8.95 -11.83 16.71
CA PRO A 320 -7.81 -11.90 17.62
C PRO A 320 -8.24 -11.59 19.07
N PRO A 321 -7.56 -12.16 20.08
CA PRO A 321 -7.71 -11.73 21.47
C PRO A 321 -7.51 -10.21 21.62
N GLY A 322 -8.24 -9.61 22.56
CA GLY A 322 -8.22 -8.15 22.76
C GLY A 322 -9.06 -7.34 21.78
N PHE A 323 -9.83 -7.96 20.89
CA PHE A 323 -10.78 -7.27 19.99
C PHE A 323 -12.25 -7.63 20.27
N ASP A 324 -13.14 -6.69 19.92
CA ASP A 324 -14.60 -6.82 19.87
C ASP A 324 -15.11 -6.53 18.45
N ILE A 325 -16.35 -6.98 18.19
CA ILE A 325 -17.09 -6.72 16.96
C ILE A 325 -18.50 -6.23 17.31
N GLN A 326 -18.93 -5.14 16.67
CA GLN A 326 -20.27 -4.58 16.79
C GLN A 326 -20.98 -4.65 15.43
N LEU A 327 -22.20 -5.15 15.39
CA LEU A 327 -23.08 -4.97 14.23
C LEU A 327 -23.48 -3.48 14.17
N PHE A 328 -23.22 -2.83 13.04
CA PHE A 328 -23.63 -1.44 12.78
C PHE A 328 -24.97 -1.39 12.04
N ALA A 329 -25.11 -2.16 10.97
CA ALA A 329 -26.33 -2.27 10.17
C ALA A 329 -26.51 -3.69 9.62
N ALA A 330 -27.77 -4.09 9.40
CA ALA A 330 -28.14 -5.37 8.81
C ALA A 330 -29.38 -5.20 7.91
N GLU A 331 -29.79 -6.28 7.26
CA GLU A 331 -31.10 -6.37 6.63
C GLU A 331 -32.27 -6.00 7.58
N PRO A 332 -33.30 -5.27 7.12
CA PRO A 332 -33.51 -4.77 5.75
C PRO A 332 -32.90 -3.38 5.48
N MET A 333 -32.19 -2.77 6.45
CA MET A 333 -31.61 -1.43 6.28
C MET A 333 -30.52 -1.42 5.20
N VAL A 334 -29.69 -2.46 5.17
CA VAL A 334 -28.69 -2.70 4.12
C VAL A 334 -28.81 -4.13 3.58
N ILE A 335 -28.77 -4.28 2.26
CA ILE A 335 -28.87 -5.56 1.54
C ILE A 335 -27.80 -5.60 0.45
N ASN A 336 -27.13 -6.74 0.28
CA ASN A 336 -26.03 -6.92 -0.68
C ASN A 336 -24.96 -5.79 -0.70
N PRO A 337 -24.35 -5.40 0.44
CA PRO A 337 -23.32 -4.35 0.46
C PRO A 337 -22.05 -4.80 -0.26
N ILE A 338 -21.69 -4.15 -1.38
CA ILE A 338 -20.52 -4.51 -2.20
C ILE A 338 -19.32 -3.55 -2.02
N ALA A 339 -19.58 -2.30 -1.62
CA ALA A 339 -18.57 -1.28 -1.38
C ALA A 339 -19.05 -0.31 -0.29
N ILE A 340 -18.09 0.22 0.50
CA ILE A 340 -18.32 1.21 1.57
C ILE A 340 -17.31 2.36 1.48
N ASN A 341 -17.71 3.55 1.91
CA ASN A 341 -16.88 4.76 1.93
C ASN A 341 -17.43 5.78 2.97
N TRP A 342 -16.77 6.94 3.14
CA TRP A 342 -17.24 8.00 4.06
C TRP A 342 -17.08 9.41 3.48
N ASP A 343 -17.95 10.33 3.91
CA ASP A 343 -17.86 11.77 3.63
C ASP A 343 -17.13 12.54 4.75
N GLU A 344 -16.89 13.84 4.56
CA GLU A 344 -16.28 14.71 5.58
C GLU A 344 -17.11 14.92 6.84
N ARG A 345 -18.36 14.41 6.90
CA ARG A 345 -19.17 14.33 8.13
C ARG A 345 -18.97 13.00 8.87
N GLY A 346 -18.18 12.08 8.30
CA GLY A 346 -17.92 10.74 8.84
C GLY A 346 -19.09 9.77 8.69
N ARG A 347 -20.07 10.08 7.83
CA ARG A 347 -21.23 9.21 7.59
C ARG A 347 -20.86 8.05 6.66
N LEU A 348 -21.49 6.90 6.83
CA LEU A 348 -21.17 5.71 6.04
C LEU A 348 -21.96 5.72 4.73
N TRP A 349 -21.27 5.71 3.60
CA TRP A 349 -21.85 5.52 2.28
C TRP A 349 -21.69 4.06 1.84
N VAL A 350 -22.75 3.42 1.36
CA VAL A 350 -22.76 2.01 0.94
C VAL A 350 -23.42 1.81 -0.42
N VAL A 351 -22.84 0.93 -1.25
CA VAL A 351 -23.44 0.45 -2.51
C VAL A 351 -24.17 -0.86 -2.25
N GLU A 352 -25.47 -0.91 -2.55
CA GLU A 352 -26.29 -2.12 -2.56
C GLU A 352 -26.35 -2.71 -3.97
N ALA A 353 -25.84 -3.94 -4.12
CA ALA A 353 -25.73 -4.63 -5.41
C ALA A 353 -26.84 -5.68 -5.60
N TYR A 354 -28.00 -5.25 -6.09
CA TYR A 354 -29.17 -6.06 -6.36
C TYR A 354 -29.18 -6.65 -7.78
N ASP A 355 -28.74 -5.86 -8.76
CA ASP A 355 -28.66 -6.22 -10.18
C ASP A 355 -27.49 -7.18 -10.45
N TYR A 356 -26.46 -7.12 -9.60
CA TYR A 356 -25.32 -8.02 -9.63
C TYR A 356 -25.75 -9.50 -9.46
N PRO A 357 -25.13 -10.46 -10.17
CA PRO A 357 -24.16 -10.29 -11.25
C PRO A 357 -24.80 -10.24 -12.66
N HIS A 358 -26.14 -10.22 -12.79
CA HIS A 358 -26.82 -10.71 -14.01
C HIS A 358 -27.63 -9.69 -14.81
N LYS A 359 -28.17 -8.62 -14.20
CA LYS A 359 -29.07 -7.65 -14.87
C LYS A 359 -28.30 -6.56 -15.67
N ILE A 360 -27.26 -6.90 -16.43
CA ILE A 360 -26.54 -5.88 -17.24
C ILE A 360 -27.50 -5.23 -18.25
N GLY A 361 -27.59 -3.89 -18.26
CA GLY A 361 -28.36 -3.14 -19.25
C GLY A 361 -29.87 -3.39 -19.18
N THR A 362 -30.39 -3.67 -17.98
CA THR A 362 -31.83 -3.81 -17.72
C THR A 362 -32.59 -2.49 -17.90
N GLU A 363 -33.85 -2.57 -18.32
CA GLU A 363 -34.77 -1.42 -18.39
C GLU A 363 -35.28 -1.00 -16.99
N ASP A 364 -35.14 -1.89 -16.01
CA ASP A 364 -35.47 -1.70 -14.59
C ASP A 364 -34.21 -1.93 -13.73
N PRO A 365 -33.33 -0.90 -13.61
CA PRO A 365 -32.12 -0.95 -12.80
C PRO A 365 -32.43 -0.70 -11.32
N GLN A 366 -31.83 -1.49 -10.41
CA GLN A 366 -32.20 -1.48 -8.98
C GLN A 366 -31.01 -1.39 -8.01
N ASP A 367 -29.77 -1.14 -8.46
CA ASP A 367 -28.67 -0.86 -7.54
C ASP A 367 -28.83 0.54 -6.92
N ARG A 368 -28.35 0.68 -5.69
CA ARG A 368 -28.56 1.88 -4.85
C ARG A 368 -27.28 2.32 -4.17
N ILE A 369 -27.20 3.61 -3.87
CA ILE A 369 -26.26 4.20 -2.92
C ILE A 369 -27.07 4.70 -1.73
N LYS A 370 -26.72 4.24 -0.52
CA LYS A 370 -27.32 4.70 0.75
C LYS A 370 -26.29 5.41 1.62
N ILE A 371 -26.76 6.37 2.39
CA ILE A 371 -26.02 6.99 3.51
C ILE A 371 -26.64 6.46 4.80
N LEU A 372 -25.84 5.81 5.65
CA LEU A 372 -26.25 5.29 6.95
C LEU A 372 -25.67 6.16 8.07
N GLU A 373 -26.52 6.55 9.02
CA GLU A 373 -26.20 7.49 10.10
C GLU A 373 -26.52 6.89 11.48
N ASP A 374 -25.64 7.18 12.44
CA ASP A 374 -25.70 6.83 13.87
C ASP A 374 -26.07 8.10 14.66
N ARG A 375 -27.38 8.24 14.85
CA ARG A 375 -28.23 9.32 15.40
C ARG A 375 -28.05 9.61 16.88
N ASP A 376 -28.13 8.55 17.65
CA ASP A 376 -28.13 8.55 19.12
C ASP A 376 -26.77 8.18 19.72
N HIS A 377 -25.82 7.75 18.87
CA HIS A 377 -24.44 7.41 19.19
C HIS A 377 -24.29 6.10 20.02
N ASP A 378 -25.25 5.15 19.92
CA ASP A 378 -25.10 3.78 20.46
C ASP A 378 -24.04 2.95 19.69
N GLY A 379 -23.67 3.37 18.48
CA GLY A 379 -22.73 2.67 17.61
C GLY A 379 -23.37 1.81 16.52
N ARG A 380 -24.63 2.06 16.20
CA ARG A 380 -25.42 1.43 15.12
C ARG A 380 -26.06 2.50 14.25
N ALA A 381 -26.48 2.11 13.05
CA ALA A 381 -27.35 2.97 12.26
C ALA A 381 -28.80 2.85 12.73
N ASP A 382 -29.39 3.97 13.17
CA ASP A 382 -30.85 4.14 13.30
C ASP A 382 -31.47 4.70 12.01
N HIS A 383 -30.68 5.36 11.16
CA HIS A 383 -31.17 6.07 9.98
C HIS A 383 -30.46 5.68 8.68
N ALA A 384 -31.20 5.74 7.58
CA ALA A 384 -30.74 5.46 6.23
C ALA A 384 -31.41 6.40 5.21
N THR A 385 -30.61 7.17 4.49
CA THR A 385 -31.03 7.95 3.30
C THR A 385 -30.67 7.18 2.04
N VAL A 386 -31.54 7.15 1.03
CA VAL A 386 -31.20 6.65 -0.32
C VAL A 386 -30.67 7.83 -1.11
N PHE A 387 -29.35 7.96 -1.22
CA PHE A 387 -28.71 9.05 -1.98
C PHE A 387 -28.96 8.91 -3.48
N ALA A 388 -28.87 7.69 -4.02
CA ALA A 388 -29.16 7.42 -5.41
C ALA A 388 -29.77 6.03 -5.61
N GLU A 389 -30.68 5.91 -6.57
CA GLU A 389 -31.23 4.65 -7.05
C GLU A 389 -31.33 4.64 -8.59
N GLY A 390 -31.72 3.52 -9.18
CA GLY A 390 -31.75 3.37 -10.64
C GLY A 390 -30.38 3.21 -11.29
N LEU A 391 -29.36 2.81 -10.52
CA LEU A 391 -28.02 2.50 -11.02
C LEU A 391 -27.94 1.03 -11.48
N ASN A 392 -27.06 0.73 -12.43
CA ASN A 392 -26.91 -0.64 -12.95
C ASN A 392 -25.49 -1.21 -12.85
N ILE A 393 -25.35 -2.35 -12.16
CA ILE A 393 -24.06 -2.97 -11.85
C ILE A 393 -23.14 -1.94 -11.16
N CYS A 394 -23.68 -1.29 -10.13
CA CYS A 394 -22.90 -0.38 -9.29
C CYS A 394 -21.94 -1.21 -8.42
N THR A 395 -20.68 -0.77 -8.36
CA THR A 395 -19.57 -1.53 -7.74
C THR A 395 -18.66 -0.69 -6.86
N SER A 396 -18.80 0.65 -6.88
CA SER A 396 -18.00 1.56 -6.08
C SER A 396 -18.65 2.94 -6.01
N VAL A 397 -18.52 3.58 -4.85
CA VAL A 397 -18.85 4.99 -4.60
C VAL A 397 -17.67 5.68 -3.92
N LEU A 398 -17.49 6.98 -4.18
CA LEU A 398 -16.56 7.86 -3.49
C LEU A 398 -17.22 9.23 -3.27
N PRO A 399 -17.54 9.63 -2.03
CA PRO A 399 -18.01 10.96 -1.71
C PRO A 399 -16.99 12.04 -2.07
N VAL A 400 -17.45 13.13 -2.68
CA VAL A 400 -16.68 14.29 -3.11
C VAL A 400 -17.42 15.57 -2.74
N ALA A 401 -16.79 16.74 -2.87
CA ALA A 401 -17.50 18.01 -2.70
C ALA A 401 -18.70 18.08 -3.67
N GLY A 402 -19.90 18.31 -3.13
CA GLY A 402 -21.15 18.38 -3.90
C GLY A 402 -21.87 17.04 -4.15
N GLY A 403 -21.36 15.89 -3.69
CA GLY A 403 -22.05 14.61 -3.84
C GLY A 403 -21.12 13.41 -3.90
N ALA A 404 -21.22 12.58 -4.94
CA ALA A 404 -20.39 11.38 -5.07
C ALA A 404 -20.05 11.00 -6.52
N ILE A 405 -18.89 10.39 -6.71
CA ILE A 405 -18.49 9.73 -7.96
C ILE A 405 -18.72 8.23 -7.81
N ALA A 406 -19.36 7.62 -8.81
CA ALA A 406 -19.80 6.22 -8.77
C ALA A 406 -19.72 5.52 -10.13
N THR A 407 -19.73 4.17 -10.10
CA THR A 407 -19.91 3.37 -11.32
C THR A 407 -21.39 3.20 -11.67
N ASP A 408 -21.75 3.47 -12.92
CA ASP A 408 -23.10 3.23 -13.46
C ASP A 408 -22.98 2.53 -14.83
N GLY A 409 -23.02 1.20 -14.80
CA GLY A 409 -22.83 0.32 -15.95
C GLY A 409 -21.53 0.63 -16.71
N PRO A 410 -21.60 1.03 -17.99
CA PRO A 410 -20.42 1.33 -18.80
C PRO A 410 -19.75 2.68 -18.45
N ASN A 411 -20.29 3.44 -17.51
CA ASN A 411 -19.93 4.82 -17.21
C ASN A 411 -19.31 5.00 -15.82
N MET A 412 -18.40 5.97 -15.71
CA MET A 412 -18.12 6.67 -14.46
C MET A 412 -19.01 7.92 -14.43
N VAL A 413 -19.79 8.07 -13.36
CA VAL A 413 -20.71 9.18 -13.19
C VAL A 413 -20.36 10.00 -11.96
N TYR A 414 -20.65 11.29 -12.04
CA TYR A 414 -20.76 12.17 -10.90
C TYR A 414 -22.26 12.38 -10.61
N LEU A 415 -22.61 12.27 -9.34
CA LEU A 415 -23.95 12.40 -8.79
C LEU A 415 -23.91 13.60 -7.84
N GLU A 416 -24.62 14.67 -8.20
CA GLU A 416 -24.63 15.95 -7.47
C GLU A 416 -25.91 16.09 -6.64
N ASP A 417 -25.74 16.56 -5.40
CA ASP A 417 -26.73 16.98 -4.43
C ASP A 417 -26.79 18.51 -4.50
N GLU A 418 -27.83 19.07 -5.15
CA GLU A 418 -27.89 20.49 -5.50
C GLU A 418 -28.41 21.37 -4.36
N ASP A 419 -29.19 20.82 -3.42
CA ASP A 419 -29.80 21.56 -2.30
C ASP A 419 -29.32 21.17 -0.89
N GLY A 420 -28.65 20.02 -0.74
CA GLY A 420 -28.05 19.53 0.50
C GLY A 420 -28.92 18.57 1.32
N ASP A 421 -30.03 18.04 0.79
CA ASP A 421 -30.89 17.09 1.53
C ASP A 421 -30.27 15.70 1.72
N GLY A 422 -29.24 15.35 0.93
CA GLY A 422 -28.59 14.03 0.94
C GLY A 422 -29.07 13.08 -0.17
N THR A 423 -29.68 13.60 -1.23
CA THR A 423 -30.12 12.89 -2.44
C THR A 423 -29.40 13.43 -3.68
N ALA A 424 -29.29 12.64 -4.75
CA ALA A 424 -28.67 13.05 -6.01
C ALA A 424 -29.72 13.58 -7.01
N ASP A 425 -29.76 14.90 -7.19
CA ASP A 425 -30.61 15.58 -8.19
C ASP A 425 -30.11 15.36 -9.62
N ARG A 426 -28.78 15.42 -9.83
CA ARG A 426 -28.17 15.47 -11.16
C ARG A 426 -27.13 14.37 -11.36
N LYS A 427 -27.19 13.69 -12.52
CA LYS A 427 -26.20 12.68 -12.95
C LYS A 427 -25.45 13.14 -14.20
N GLU A 428 -24.15 13.35 -14.07
CA GLU A 428 -23.23 13.67 -15.16
C GLU A 428 -22.32 12.48 -15.49
N VAL A 429 -22.09 12.21 -16.79
CA VAL A 429 -21.14 11.17 -17.23
C VAL A 429 -19.76 11.79 -17.42
N LEU A 430 -18.86 11.56 -16.46
CA LEU A 430 -17.47 12.02 -16.53
C LEU A 430 -16.72 11.34 -17.69
N TRP A 431 -16.94 10.03 -17.87
CA TRP A 431 -16.43 9.26 -19.01
C TRP A 431 -17.11 7.89 -19.11
N SER A 432 -17.18 7.36 -20.34
CA SER A 432 -17.65 6.00 -20.65
C SER A 432 -16.50 5.10 -21.10
N GLY A 433 -16.67 3.79 -20.93
CA GLY A 433 -15.73 2.77 -21.42
C GLY A 433 -15.46 1.61 -20.46
N ILE A 434 -16.25 1.46 -19.39
CA ILE A 434 -16.15 0.33 -18.46
C ILE A 434 -16.67 -0.94 -19.16
N GLY A 435 -15.84 -1.98 -19.21
CA GLY A 435 -16.24 -3.28 -19.73
C GLY A 435 -17.08 -4.06 -18.73
N LEU A 436 -18.27 -4.51 -19.15
CA LEU A 436 -19.20 -5.32 -18.33
C LEU A 436 -19.25 -6.81 -18.72
N ARG A 437 -18.31 -7.28 -19.56
CA ARG A 437 -18.32 -8.65 -20.12
C ARG A 437 -18.25 -9.78 -19.07
N ASP A 438 -17.81 -9.45 -17.87
CA ASP A 438 -17.85 -10.27 -16.68
C ASP A 438 -17.98 -9.35 -15.45
N THR A 439 -19.07 -9.47 -14.70
CA THR A 439 -19.43 -8.47 -13.68
C THR A 439 -18.51 -8.48 -12.46
N HIS A 440 -17.89 -9.63 -12.12
CA HIS A 440 -16.86 -9.67 -11.07
C HIS A 440 -15.49 -9.12 -11.51
N ALA A 441 -15.35 -8.63 -12.75
CA ALA A 441 -14.09 -8.15 -13.30
C ALA A 441 -14.17 -6.71 -13.85
N CYS A 442 -15.16 -5.95 -13.40
CA CYS A 442 -15.41 -4.55 -13.74
C CYS A 442 -14.50 -3.59 -12.93
N VAL A 443 -14.85 -2.30 -12.90
CA VAL A 443 -14.17 -1.28 -12.07
C VAL A 443 -14.55 -1.45 -10.59
N SER A 444 -13.61 -1.22 -9.67
CA SER A 444 -13.84 -1.20 -8.23
C SER A 444 -12.84 -0.26 -7.51
N ASN A 445 -13.03 -0.07 -6.19
CA ASN A 445 -12.10 0.63 -5.30
C ASN A 445 -11.80 2.10 -5.70
N LEU A 446 -12.83 2.95 -5.87
CA LEU A 446 -12.64 4.40 -5.98
C LEU A 446 -12.04 4.97 -4.68
N ARG A 447 -10.87 5.61 -4.77
CA ARG A 447 -10.19 6.26 -3.63
C ARG A 447 -9.55 7.58 -4.03
N HIS A 448 -9.58 8.58 -3.15
CA HIS A 448 -8.70 9.75 -3.26
C HIS A 448 -7.24 9.33 -3.05
N GLY A 449 -6.37 9.71 -3.99
CA GLY A 449 -4.92 9.62 -3.87
C GLY A 449 -4.32 10.88 -3.25
N LEU A 450 -3.17 10.73 -2.60
CA LEU A 450 -2.47 11.84 -1.94
C LEU A 450 -1.95 12.91 -2.92
N ASP A 451 -1.94 12.63 -4.22
CA ASP A 451 -1.53 13.54 -5.29
C ASP A 451 -2.72 14.29 -5.95
N GLY A 452 -3.93 14.17 -5.41
CA GLY A 452 -5.15 14.83 -5.91
C GLY A 452 -5.91 14.08 -7.00
N TRP A 453 -5.39 12.94 -7.47
CA TRP A 453 -6.11 12.08 -8.42
C TRP A 453 -7.08 11.13 -7.69
N ILE A 454 -8.17 10.73 -8.35
CA ILE A 454 -8.96 9.57 -7.95
C ILE A 454 -8.33 8.33 -8.58
N TYR A 455 -8.01 7.34 -7.75
CA TYR A 455 -7.52 6.04 -8.18
C TYR A 455 -8.65 5.00 -8.16
N ALA A 456 -8.56 4.03 -9.06
CA ALA A 456 -9.42 2.86 -9.09
C ALA A 456 -8.72 1.67 -9.76
N THR A 457 -9.33 0.49 -9.67
CA THR A 457 -8.84 -0.72 -10.33
C THR A 457 -9.88 -1.27 -11.30
N VAL A 458 -9.45 -1.96 -12.34
CA VAL A 458 -10.32 -2.76 -13.21
C VAL A 458 -9.78 -4.17 -13.34
N GLY A 459 -10.68 -5.15 -13.19
CA GLY A 459 -10.39 -6.54 -13.54
C GLY A 459 -10.35 -6.77 -15.05
N TYR A 460 -10.29 -8.05 -15.45
CA TYR A 460 -10.15 -8.43 -16.87
C TYR A 460 -11.37 -8.15 -17.76
N SER A 461 -12.45 -7.51 -17.28
CA SER A 461 -13.47 -6.96 -18.19
C SER A 461 -12.97 -5.72 -18.91
N GLY A 462 -12.03 -4.99 -18.29
CA GLY A 462 -11.20 -3.97 -18.93
C GLY A 462 -11.85 -2.61 -19.15
N LEU A 463 -11.05 -1.72 -19.75
CA LEU A 463 -11.40 -0.33 -20.04
C LEU A 463 -11.04 0.00 -21.48
N ASP A 464 -11.89 0.78 -22.15
CA ASP A 464 -11.66 1.35 -23.49
C ASP A 464 -12.20 2.79 -23.53
N VAL A 465 -11.55 3.66 -22.75
CA VAL A 465 -11.99 5.02 -22.40
C VAL A 465 -11.37 6.05 -23.35
N LYS A 466 -12.07 7.17 -23.59
CA LYS A 466 -11.55 8.29 -24.39
C LYS A 466 -11.76 9.64 -23.69
N VAL A 467 -10.67 10.30 -23.27
CA VAL A 467 -10.69 11.60 -22.58
C VAL A 467 -9.89 12.63 -23.38
N LYS A 468 -10.46 13.83 -23.60
CA LYS A 468 -9.88 14.94 -24.38
C LYS A 468 -9.23 14.52 -25.72
N GLY A 469 -9.79 13.51 -26.38
CA GLY A 469 -9.31 12.96 -27.66
C GLY A 469 -8.40 11.74 -27.54
N THR A 470 -7.65 11.60 -26.44
CA THR A 470 -6.75 10.47 -26.16
C THR A 470 -7.54 9.23 -25.79
N ARG A 471 -7.12 8.05 -26.28
CA ARG A 471 -7.72 6.75 -25.99
C ARG A 471 -6.87 5.97 -25.01
N HIS A 472 -7.47 5.52 -23.91
CA HIS A 472 -6.84 4.75 -22.85
C HIS A 472 -7.48 3.37 -22.80
N LYS A 473 -6.68 2.31 -23.05
CA LYS A 473 -7.18 0.94 -23.13
C LYS A 473 -6.33 -0.02 -22.32
N SER A 474 -6.96 -0.85 -21.49
CA SER A 474 -6.30 -1.95 -20.78
C SER A 474 -7.25 -3.13 -20.60
N SER A 475 -6.70 -4.36 -20.56
CA SER A 475 -7.49 -5.55 -20.19
C SER A 475 -7.73 -5.61 -18.68
N GLN A 476 -6.70 -5.33 -17.87
CA GLN A 476 -6.80 -5.14 -16.41
C GLN A 476 -5.71 -4.16 -15.94
N ALA A 477 -6.00 -3.31 -14.96
CA ALA A 477 -5.07 -2.27 -14.50
C ALA A 477 -5.44 -1.67 -13.15
N VAL A 478 -4.46 -1.00 -12.52
CA VAL A 478 -4.71 0.16 -11.66
C VAL A 478 -4.61 1.42 -12.51
N PHE A 479 -5.58 2.32 -12.38
CA PHE A 479 -5.71 3.54 -13.16
C PHE A 479 -6.11 4.73 -12.28
N ARG A 480 -5.96 5.94 -12.81
CA ARG A 480 -6.36 7.17 -12.13
C ARG A 480 -6.98 8.19 -13.08
N PHE A 481 -7.87 9.03 -12.56
CA PHE A 481 -8.48 10.16 -13.26
C PHE A 481 -8.60 11.36 -12.32
N LEU A 482 -8.64 12.57 -12.86
CA LEU A 482 -8.93 13.77 -12.04
C LEU A 482 -10.42 13.79 -11.65
N PRO A 483 -10.81 14.39 -10.51
CA PRO A 483 -12.22 14.42 -10.06
C PRO A 483 -13.20 14.98 -11.11
N ASP A 484 -12.76 15.98 -11.89
CA ASP A 484 -13.49 16.59 -13.01
C ASP A 484 -13.57 15.72 -14.28
N GLY A 485 -13.12 14.46 -14.21
CA GLY A 485 -13.01 13.54 -15.35
C GLY A 485 -12.00 13.96 -16.44
N SER A 486 -11.31 15.10 -16.27
CA SER A 486 -10.72 15.82 -17.40
C SER A 486 -9.29 15.39 -17.76
N ALA A 487 -8.70 14.46 -17.00
CA ALA A 487 -7.50 13.72 -17.37
C ALA A 487 -7.58 12.27 -16.85
N PHE A 488 -6.87 11.35 -17.52
CA PHE A 488 -6.93 9.91 -17.27
C PHE A 488 -5.55 9.25 -17.52
N GLU A 489 -5.15 8.30 -16.67
CA GLU A 489 -3.89 7.54 -16.78
C GLU A 489 -4.08 6.06 -16.42
N ILE A 490 -3.59 5.15 -17.28
CA ILE A 490 -3.36 3.74 -16.90
C ILE A 490 -2.00 3.69 -16.19
N VAL A 491 -2.01 3.59 -14.86
CA VAL A 491 -0.80 3.73 -14.04
C VAL A 491 0.08 2.48 -14.17
N GLN A 492 -0.52 1.29 -14.01
CA GLN A 492 0.19 0.01 -14.22
C GLN A 492 -0.79 -1.14 -14.51
N HIS A 493 -0.36 -2.15 -15.27
CA HIS A 493 -1.17 -3.34 -15.53
C HIS A 493 -1.16 -4.29 -14.32
N THR A 494 -2.29 -4.93 -14.02
CA THR A 494 -2.38 -5.89 -12.92
C THR A 494 -2.19 -7.34 -13.40
N SER A 495 -1.90 -8.25 -12.47
CA SER A 495 -1.71 -9.68 -12.78
C SER A 495 -3.00 -10.39 -13.19
N ASN A 496 -4.16 -9.96 -12.66
CA ASN A 496 -5.44 -10.63 -12.84
C ASN A 496 -6.60 -9.65 -12.50
N ASN A 497 -7.81 -10.18 -12.30
CA ASN A 497 -8.89 -9.47 -11.63
C ASN A 497 -8.41 -8.80 -10.32
N THR A 498 -8.82 -7.56 -10.08
CA THR A 498 -8.25 -6.66 -9.05
C THR A 498 -9.41 -6.09 -8.22
N TRP A 499 -9.44 -6.40 -6.93
CA TRP A 499 -10.51 -5.98 -5.99
C TRP A 499 -9.99 -5.35 -4.69
N GLY A 500 -8.68 -5.13 -4.59
CA GLY A 500 -8.09 -4.39 -3.49
C GLY A 500 -7.11 -3.35 -4.00
N LEU A 501 -7.20 -2.17 -3.40
CA LEU A 501 -6.37 -1.00 -3.61
C LEU A 501 -6.20 -0.32 -2.25
N GLY A 502 -5.07 0.30 -1.98
CA GLY A 502 -4.81 1.04 -0.76
C GLY A 502 -3.60 1.96 -0.87
N PHE A 503 -3.41 2.79 0.15
CA PHE A 503 -2.25 3.66 0.32
C PHE A 503 -1.64 3.45 1.70
N THR A 504 -0.31 3.48 1.80
CA THR A 504 0.36 3.71 3.08
C THR A 504 0.21 5.18 3.50
N GLU A 505 0.54 5.52 4.75
CA GLU A 505 0.48 6.91 5.22
C GLU A 505 1.48 7.85 4.51
N GLU A 506 2.55 7.29 3.93
CA GLU A 506 3.51 7.99 3.07
C GLU A 506 2.98 8.20 1.64
N GLY A 507 1.95 7.45 1.23
CA GLY A 507 1.35 7.51 -0.10
C GLY A 507 1.83 6.46 -1.10
N ASP A 508 2.50 5.37 -0.67
CA ASP A 508 2.80 4.25 -1.57
C ASP A 508 1.51 3.54 -2.00
N LEU A 509 1.33 3.38 -3.31
CA LEU A 509 0.19 2.69 -3.90
C LEU A 509 0.36 1.17 -3.81
N VAL A 510 -0.57 0.52 -3.10
CA VAL A 510 -0.61 -0.93 -2.87
C VAL A 510 -1.96 -1.51 -3.27
N GLY A 511 -2.07 -2.83 -3.39
CA GLY A 511 -3.34 -3.49 -3.66
C GLY A 511 -3.24 -5.02 -3.69
N SER A 512 -4.32 -5.68 -4.12
CA SER A 512 -4.42 -7.14 -4.25
C SER A 512 -4.91 -7.58 -5.63
N THR A 513 -4.74 -8.86 -5.99
CA THR A 513 -5.42 -9.48 -7.14
C THR A 513 -5.87 -10.90 -6.84
N ALA A 514 -6.98 -11.29 -7.48
CA ALA A 514 -7.54 -12.63 -7.40
C ALA A 514 -6.60 -13.71 -8.00
N ASN A 515 -6.77 -14.94 -7.54
CA ASN A 515 -6.02 -16.13 -7.95
C ASN A 515 -4.50 -16.07 -7.62
N GLY A 516 -4.13 -15.80 -6.36
CA GLY A 516 -2.77 -16.08 -5.86
C GLY A 516 -1.70 -14.99 -6.02
N ASN A 517 -2.07 -13.71 -6.12
CA ASN A 517 -1.20 -12.56 -5.85
C ASN A 517 -1.94 -11.57 -4.93
N ALA A 518 -1.92 -11.86 -3.64
CA ALA A 518 -2.75 -11.22 -2.62
C ALA A 518 -2.25 -9.81 -2.22
N SER A 519 -0.98 -9.49 -2.50
CA SER A 519 -0.42 -8.16 -2.22
C SER A 519 0.57 -7.75 -3.30
N TRP A 520 0.32 -6.60 -3.92
CA TRP A 520 1.21 -5.93 -4.87
C TRP A 520 1.46 -4.47 -4.48
N TYR A 521 2.46 -3.85 -5.11
CA TYR A 521 2.80 -2.43 -5.00
C TYR A 521 3.22 -1.86 -6.36
N LEU A 522 3.08 -0.54 -6.50
CA LEU A 522 3.54 0.20 -7.68
C LEU A 522 5.07 0.27 -7.73
N SER A 523 5.69 -0.31 -8.76
CA SER A 523 7.15 -0.21 -8.97
C SER A 523 7.54 1.17 -9.51
N ILE A 524 7.05 1.49 -10.71
CA ILE A 524 7.26 2.69 -11.52
C ILE A 524 6.01 2.86 -12.42
N PRO A 525 5.39 4.05 -12.52
CA PRO A 525 4.29 4.31 -13.46
C PRO A 525 4.64 4.03 -14.92
N ASN A 526 3.75 3.37 -15.67
CA ASN A 526 4.03 2.89 -17.03
C ASN A 526 4.32 4.03 -18.04
N ARG A 527 3.84 5.25 -17.79
CA ARG A 527 4.19 6.48 -18.54
C ARG A 527 5.70 6.67 -18.75
N HIS A 528 6.54 6.25 -17.80
CA HIS A 528 8.01 6.38 -17.89
C HIS A 528 8.65 5.38 -18.88
N PHE A 529 8.02 4.23 -19.11
CA PHE A 529 8.42 3.27 -20.15
C PHE A 529 7.88 3.70 -21.52
N GLU A 530 6.61 4.09 -21.58
CA GLU A 530 5.89 4.41 -22.80
C GLU A 530 6.45 5.67 -23.49
N SER A 531 6.81 6.70 -22.71
CA SER A 531 7.50 7.91 -23.20
C SER A 531 8.90 7.66 -23.81
N LEU A 532 9.41 6.44 -23.69
CA LEU A 532 10.67 5.98 -24.29
C LEU A 532 10.46 4.90 -25.36
N GLY A 533 9.21 4.62 -25.77
CA GLY A 533 8.86 3.59 -26.75
C GLY A 533 8.95 2.16 -26.23
N ARG A 534 9.00 1.98 -24.90
CA ARG A 534 9.10 0.66 -24.24
C ARG A 534 7.74 0.22 -23.73
N LYS A 535 7.50 -1.09 -23.72
CA LYS A 535 6.33 -1.70 -23.07
C LYS A 535 6.40 -1.45 -21.56
N GLY A 536 5.29 -1.04 -20.96
CA GLY A 536 5.13 -0.93 -19.51
C GLY A 536 5.19 -2.27 -18.76
N GLN A 537 5.28 -2.19 -17.44
CA GLN A 537 5.34 -3.33 -16.53
C GLN A 537 3.96 -3.74 -16.00
N GLN A 538 3.93 -4.86 -15.29
CA GLN A 538 2.87 -5.21 -14.35
C GLN A 538 3.28 -4.82 -12.92
N VAL A 539 2.29 -4.67 -12.04
CA VAL A 539 2.49 -4.42 -10.60
C VAL A 539 3.44 -5.44 -9.95
N ALA A 540 4.31 -4.97 -9.06
CA ALA A 540 5.30 -5.81 -8.38
C ALA A 540 4.66 -6.55 -7.20
N ARG A 541 4.98 -7.84 -7.02
CA ARG A 541 4.46 -8.64 -5.89
C ARG A 541 5.16 -8.28 -4.58
N ALA A 542 4.38 -8.07 -3.52
CA ALA A 542 4.85 -8.06 -2.14
C ALA A 542 4.55 -9.38 -1.42
N ASP A 543 3.64 -10.22 -1.92
CA ASP A 543 3.24 -11.46 -1.25
C ASP A 543 4.16 -12.66 -1.51
N ARG A 544 4.23 -13.52 -0.50
CA ARG A 544 4.60 -14.92 -0.64
C ARG A 544 3.30 -15.72 -0.74
N GLN A 545 3.27 -16.81 -1.48
CA GLN A 545 2.08 -17.68 -1.62
C GLN A 545 1.89 -18.55 -0.37
N GLU A 546 1.58 -17.89 0.75
CA GLU A 546 1.31 -18.47 2.07
C GLU A 546 -0.11 -19.06 2.15
N LEU A 547 -0.30 -20.09 2.98
CA LEU A 547 -1.57 -20.78 3.16
C LEU A 547 -2.41 -20.11 4.25
N LEU A 548 -3.69 -19.87 3.95
CA LEU A 548 -4.64 -19.23 4.86
C LEU A 548 -5.18 -20.23 5.89
N ALA A 549 -5.72 -19.70 6.99
CA ALA A 549 -6.21 -20.49 8.10
C ALA A 549 -7.70 -20.19 8.40
N PRO A 550 -8.65 -20.72 7.61
CA PRO A 550 -10.08 -20.63 7.90
C PRO A 550 -10.46 -21.43 9.16
N ILE A 551 -11.63 -21.12 9.74
CA ILE A 551 -12.13 -21.75 10.98
C ILE A 551 -13.23 -22.79 10.75
N THR A 552 -13.54 -23.10 9.49
CA THR A 552 -14.53 -24.12 9.09
C THR A 552 -14.01 -24.90 7.87
N THR A 553 -14.68 -26.01 7.52
CA THR A 553 -14.53 -26.73 6.25
C THR A 553 -15.71 -26.48 5.29
N ASP A 554 -16.77 -25.84 5.76
CA ASP A 554 -18.00 -25.61 5.00
C ASP A 554 -17.87 -24.32 4.18
N TYR A 555 -17.06 -24.37 3.12
CA TYR A 555 -16.75 -23.24 2.24
C TYR A 555 -16.43 -23.69 0.81
N PHE A 556 -16.62 -22.79 -0.16
CA PHE A 556 -16.38 -23.07 -1.58
C PHE A 556 -15.29 -22.15 -2.10
N GLN A 557 -14.24 -22.70 -2.71
CA GLN A 557 -13.10 -21.92 -3.18
C GLN A 557 -12.77 -22.17 -4.64
N ASN A 558 -12.41 -21.10 -5.37
CA ASN A 558 -11.71 -21.20 -6.65
C ASN A 558 -10.23 -21.60 -6.43
N SER A 559 -9.46 -21.75 -7.52
CA SER A 559 -8.01 -21.90 -7.45
C SER A 559 -7.32 -20.53 -7.24
N PRO A 560 -6.15 -20.47 -6.59
CA PRO A 560 -5.46 -21.54 -5.87
C PRO A 560 -6.16 -21.92 -4.56
N LYS A 561 -6.17 -23.21 -4.23
CA LYS A 561 -6.79 -23.75 -3.01
C LYS A 561 -5.95 -23.42 -1.78
N GLU A 562 -6.61 -23.15 -0.66
CA GLU A 562 -6.02 -22.76 0.64
C GLU A 562 -5.15 -21.49 0.63
N GLN A 563 -5.13 -20.74 -0.47
CA GLN A 563 -4.49 -19.42 -0.60
C GLN A 563 -5.59 -18.36 -0.80
N HIS A 564 -5.25 -17.13 -1.18
CA HIS A 564 -6.27 -16.19 -1.68
C HIS A 564 -6.69 -16.53 -3.12
N SER A 565 -7.97 -16.87 -3.31
CA SER A 565 -8.60 -17.04 -4.62
C SER A 565 -9.30 -15.77 -5.09
N SER A 566 -9.82 -14.94 -4.18
CA SER A 566 -10.46 -13.64 -4.46
C SER A 566 -9.59 -12.44 -4.08
N ALA A 567 -9.06 -12.41 -2.85
CA ALA A 567 -8.33 -11.25 -2.29
C ALA A 567 -9.05 -9.89 -2.50
N ALA A 568 -10.25 -9.72 -1.94
CA ALA A 568 -11.01 -8.47 -2.02
C ALA A 568 -10.57 -7.48 -0.91
N GLY A 569 -10.46 -6.19 -1.22
CA GLY A 569 -9.89 -5.20 -0.32
C GLY A 569 -8.35 -5.29 -0.18
N HIS A 570 -7.72 -4.16 0.16
CA HIS A 570 -6.30 -4.05 0.52
C HIS A 570 -6.03 -2.80 1.36
N ALA A 571 -6.90 -2.48 2.32
CA ALA A 571 -6.75 -1.27 3.12
C ALA A 571 -5.58 -1.41 4.10
N VAL A 572 -4.66 -0.44 4.12
CA VAL A 572 -3.60 -0.38 5.15
C VAL A 572 -4.23 0.16 6.44
N TYR A 573 -3.92 -0.44 7.61
CA TYR A 573 -4.41 0.11 8.88
C TYR A 573 -3.67 1.40 9.24
N THR A 574 -4.37 2.54 9.17
CA THR A 574 -3.78 3.90 9.19
C THR A 574 -4.42 4.86 10.21
N SER A 575 -5.07 4.30 11.24
CA SER A 575 -5.43 4.99 12.50
C SER A 575 -4.44 4.64 13.62
N ARG A 576 -4.65 5.16 14.83
CA ARG A 576 -3.91 4.83 16.05
C ARG A 576 -4.72 4.11 17.13
N ARG A 577 -6.02 3.86 16.91
CA ARG A 577 -6.90 3.15 17.86
C ARG A 577 -6.45 1.72 18.16
N PHE A 578 -6.02 0.97 17.13
CA PHE A 578 -5.47 -0.38 17.31
C PHE A 578 -4.06 -0.34 17.94
N PRO A 579 -3.53 -1.44 18.50
CA PRO A 579 -2.16 -1.47 19.04
C PRO A 579 -1.07 -1.09 18.02
N ARG A 580 0.05 -0.52 18.49
CA ARG A 580 1.18 -0.01 17.65
C ARG A 580 1.77 -1.01 16.64
N SER A 581 1.50 -2.30 16.81
CA SER A 581 1.86 -3.36 15.84
C SER A 581 1.03 -3.34 14.54
N TRP A 582 -0.05 -2.57 14.48
CA TRP A 582 -0.92 -2.40 13.30
C TRP A 582 -0.62 -1.14 12.49
N TRP A 583 -0.19 -0.05 13.15
CA TRP A 583 -0.03 1.31 12.57
C TRP A 583 0.86 1.32 11.33
N ASN A 584 0.26 1.57 10.15
CA ASN A 584 0.90 1.53 8.83
C ASN A 584 1.66 0.21 8.55
N ARG A 585 1.26 -0.89 9.19
CA ARG A 585 2.04 -2.14 9.30
C ARG A 585 1.26 -3.41 8.97
N ARG A 586 -0.06 -3.36 8.87
CA ARG A 586 -0.91 -4.47 8.41
C ARG A 586 -1.86 -4.02 7.30
N VAL A 587 -2.14 -4.94 6.37
CA VAL A 587 -3.09 -4.74 5.26
C VAL A 587 -4.28 -5.68 5.43
N LEU A 588 -5.48 -5.18 5.16
CA LEU A 588 -6.74 -5.87 5.33
C LEU A 588 -7.14 -6.50 3.98
N ILE A 589 -7.17 -7.83 3.92
CA ILE A 589 -7.45 -8.57 2.69
C ILE A 589 -8.48 -9.65 2.98
N CYS A 590 -9.64 -9.54 2.32
CA CYS A 590 -10.78 -10.42 2.48
C CYS A 590 -10.68 -11.63 1.53
N GLU A 591 -11.00 -12.80 2.05
CA GLU A 591 -11.31 -14.00 1.26
C GLU A 591 -12.75 -14.42 1.58
N PRO A 592 -13.76 -13.77 0.97
CA PRO A 592 -15.16 -14.20 1.11
C PRO A 592 -15.39 -15.69 0.76
N PRO A 593 -14.66 -16.33 -0.17
CA PRO A 593 -14.73 -17.78 -0.43
C PRO A 593 -14.30 -18.68 0.75
N MET A 594 -13.74 -18.12 1.83
CA MET A 594 -13.31 -18.82 3.04
C MET A 594 -13.73 -18.06 4.32
N HIS A 595 -14.74 -17.19 4.22
CA HIS A 595 -15.41 -16.51 5.34
C HIS A 595 -14.46 -15.72 6.27
N LEU A 596 -13.41 -15.08 5.73
CA LEU A 596 -12.35 -14.45 6.54
C LEU A 596 -11.78 -13.14 5.98
N ILE A 597 -11.15 -12.37 6.88
CA ILE A 597 -10.28 -11.22 6.59
C ILE A 597 -8.90 -11.54 7.18
N THR A 598 -7.88 -11.64 6.32
CA THR A 598 -6.48 -11.71 6.74
C THR A 598 -5.93 -10.32 7.05
N ALA A 599 -4.97 -10.26 7.98
CA ALA A 599 -4.27 -9.03 8.35
C ALA A 599 -2.73 -9.21 8.33
N PRO A 600 -2.12 -9.69 7.22
CA PRO A 600 -0.68 -9.90 7.15
C PRO A 600 0.10 -8.60 7.35
N ARG A 601 1.32 -8.73 7.87
CA ARG A 601 2.22 -7.60 8.12
C ARG A 601 2.92 -7.19 6.83
N ILE A 602 2.77 -5.92 6.43
CA ILE A 602 3.52 -5.28 5.33
C ILE A 602 4.82 -4.66 5.86
N THR A 603 5.87 -4.63 5.04
CA THR A 603 7.18 -4.07 5.41
C THR A 603 7.95 -3.59 4.17
N ARG A 604 8.45 -2.35 4.21
CA ARG A 604 9.35 -1.79 3.19
C ARG A 604 10.74 -2.45 3.29
N ARG A 605 11.37 -2.68 2.15
CA ARG A 605 12.73 -3.23 1.97
C ARG A 605 13.47 -2.42 0.90
N GLY A 606 13.80 -1.18 1.24
CA GLY A 606 14.29 -0.19 0.26
C GLY A 606 13.18 0.21 -0.71
N ASP A 607 13.41 0.05 -2.01
CA ASP A 607 12.46 0.40 -3.09
C ASP A 607 11.32 -0.61 -3.30
N ARG A 608 11.19 -1.61 -2.42
CA ARG A 608 10.28 -2.78 -2.51
C ARG A 608 9.45 -2.98 -1.24
N PHE A 609 8.36 -3.72 -1.34
CA PHE A 609 7.57 -4.22 -0.20
C PHE A 609 7.59 -5.74 -0.09
N GLU A 610 7.37 -6.22 1.13
CA GLU A 610 7.18 -7.63 1.50
C GLU A 610 5.97 -7.74 2.44
N THR A 611 5.13 -8.77 2.27
CA THR A 611 4.01 -9.12 3.16
C THR A 611 4.17 -10.56 3.68
N THR A 612 3.85 -10.76 4.97
CA THR A 612 4.08 -12.03 5.70
C THR A 612 3.05 -12.23 6.80
N GLY A 613 2.73 -13.49 7.11
CA GLY A 613 1.85 -13.84 8.24
C GLY A 613 0.38 -13.92 7.84
N PHE A 614 0.09 -14.51 6.68
CA PHE A 614 -1.27 -14.64 6.14
C PHE A 614 -2.19 -15.59 6.94
N GLU A 615 -1.67 -16.33 7.91
CA GLU A 615 -2.46 -17.12 8.87
C GLU A 615 -3.14 -16.27 9.97
N HIS A 616 -2.73 -15.00 10.12
CA HIS A 616 -3.34 -14.05 11.03
C HIS A 616 -4.61 -13.45 10.43
N ASN A 617 -5.77 -13.88 10.91
CA ASN A 617 -7.07 -13.31 10.53
C ASN A 617 -7.48 -12.22 11.54
N LEU A 618 -7.98 -11.08 11.06
CA LEU A 618 -8.71 -10.10 11.87
C LEU A 618 -10.16 -10.56 12.11
N TYR A 619 -10.73 -11.28 11.15
CA TYR A 619 -12.06 -11.88 11.23
C TYR A 619 -12.03 -13.25 10.55
N ALA A 620 -12.71 -14.24 11.11
CA ALA A 620 -13.11 -15.44 10.39
C ALA A 620 -14.40 -16.01 10.95
N SER A 621 -15.28 -16.59 10.13
CA SER A 621 -16.54 -17.18 10.56
C SER A 621 -16.62 -18.68 10.28
N ALA A 622 -17.41 -19.37 11.11
CA ALA A 622 -17.90 -20.72 10.84
C ALA A 622 -19.34 -20.72 10.28
N ASP A 623 -19.95 -19.55 10.11
CA ASP A 623 -21.20 -19.37 9.36
C ASP A 623 -20.90 -19.35 7.85
N ALA A 624 -21.41 -20.33 7.11
CA ALA A 624 -21.16 -20.48 5.66
C ALA A 624 -21.77 -19.36 4.80
N TRP A 625 -22.57 -18.45 5.39
CA TRP A 625 -23.09 -17.27 4.71
C TRP A 625 -22.14 -16.06 4.76
N SER A 626 -21.26 -15.95 5.77
CA SER A 626 -20.48 -14.72 5.97
C SER A 626 -19.44 -14.54 4.86
N ALA A 627 -19.61 -13.49 4.06
CA ALA A 627 -18.85 -13.19 2.87
C ALA A 627 -18.30 -11.75 2.96
N PRO A 628 -17.25 -11.52 3.77
CA PRO A 628 -16.58 -10.21 3.82
C PRO A 628 -16.03 -9.84 2.44
N VAL A 629 -16.54 -8.75 1.84
CA VAL A 629 -16.13 -8.28 0.50
C VAL A 629 -15.32 -6.99 0.54
N ALA A 630 -15.49 -6.17 1.58
CA ALA A 630 -14.64 -5.00 1.84
C ALA A 630 -14.28 -4.91 3.33
N ALA A 631 -13.06 -4.46 3.62
CA ALA A 631 -12.55 -4.26 4.97
C ALA A 631 -11.70 -2.99 4.99
N GLU A 632 -12.20 -1.94 5.63
CA GLU A 632 -11.73 -0.56 5.49
C GLU A 632 -11.48 0.09 6.85
N VAL A 633 -10.63 1.13 6.91
CA VAL A 633 -10.42 1.92 8.14
C VAL A 633 -11.43 3.06 8.15
N GLY A 634 -12.36 3.05 9.11
CA GLY A 634 -13.38 4.08 9.23
C GLY A 634 -12.89 5.35 9.93
N PRO A 635 -13.69 6.43 9.91
CA PRO A 635 -13.37 7.71 10.55
C PRO A 635 -13.17 7.60 12.08
N ASP A 636 -13.81 6.62 12.71
CA ASP A 636 -13.75 6.28 14.14
C ASP A 636 -12.54 5.39 14.53
N GLY A 637 -11.64 5.10 13.59
CA GLY A 637 -10.45 4.28 13.79
C GLY A 637 -10.70 2.78 13.91
N ALA A 638 -11.96 2.33 13.83
CA ALA A 638 -12.31 0.92 13.74
C ALA A 638 -12.03 0.38 12.33
N VAL A 639 -11.97 -0.95 12.21
CA VAL A 639 -12.04 -1.62 10.90
C VAL A 639 -13.49 -1.95 10.62
N TRP A 640 -14.02 -1.43 9.52
CA TRP A 640 -15.38 -1.64 9.07
C TRP A 640 -15.41 -2.74 8.01
N MET A 641 -16.29 -3.71 8.19
CA MET A 641 -16.45 -4.88 7.34
C MET A 641 -17.81 -4.82 6.65
N ALA A 642 -17.80 -4.78 5.31
CA ALA A 642 -18.98 -5.09 4.50
C ALA A 642 -19.05 -6.61 4.30
N ASP A 643 -20.02 -7.25 4.95
CA ASP A 643 -20.35 -8.66 4.79
C ASP A 643 -21.53 -8.79 3.82
N TRP A 644 -21.27 -9.35 2.64
CA TRP A 644 -22.31 -9.58 1.63
C TRP A 644 -23.35 -10.62 2.12
N TYR A 645 -23.01 -11.43 3.12
CA TYR A 645 -23.89 -12.42 3.77
C TYR A 645 -24.69 -13.27 2.77
N ASN A 646 -23.99 -14.04 1.94
CA ASN A 646 -24.55 -14.72 0.78
C ASN A 646 -23.90 -16.11 0.57
N PRO A 647 -24.66 -17.21 0.46
CA PRO A 647 -24.11 -18.56 0.37
C PRO A 647 -23.42 -18.85 -0.97
N ILE A 648 -23.58 -17.98 -1.97
CA ILE A 648 -22.85 -18.04 -3.25
C ILE A 648 -22.13 -16.71 -3.52
N CYS A 649 -21.21 -16.33 -2.64
CA CYS A 649 -20.26 -15.23 -2.90
C CYS A 649 -19.38 -15.45 -4.16
N ASN A 650 -19.10 -16.72 -4.51
CA ASN A 650 -18.28 -17.06 -5.67
C ASN A 650 -18.98 -16.78 -7.01
N HIS A 651 -18.25 -16.21 -7.97
CA HIS A 651 -18.80 -15.95 -9.31
C HIS A 651 -19.02 -17.22 -10.14
N ASN A 652 -17.98 -18.06 -10.25
CA ASN A 652 -17.95 -19.29 -11.04
C ASN A 652 -17.25 -20.43 -10.26
N PRO A 653 -17.84 -20.94 -9.16
CA PRO A 653 -17.23 -22.04 -8.39
C PRO A 653 -17.17 -23.35 -9.21
N TYR A 654 -18.20 -23.63 -10.02
CA TYR A 654 -18.33 -24.86 -10.81
C TYR A 654 -17.99 -24.61 -12.30
N ARG A 655 -16.70 -24.49 -12.60
CA ARG A 655 -16.21 -24.19 -13.96
C ARG A 655 -16.46 -25.37 -14.92
N GLY A 656 -17.11 -25.12 -16.05
CA GLY A 656 -17.23 -26.05 -17.18
C GLY A 656 -18.62 -26.65 -17.41
N HIS A 657 -19.38 -26.90 -16.34
CA HIS A 657 -20.55 -27.80 -16.39
C HIS A 657 -21.91 -27.08 -16.21
N PHE A 658 -21.91 -25.80 -15.80
CA PHE A 658 -23.12 -25.06 -15.41
C PHE A 658 -23.42 -23.86 -16.31
N LYS A 659 -24.72 -23.54 -16.46
CA LYS A 659 -25.20 -22.40 -17.26
C LYS A 659 -24.84 -21.07 -16.60
N ARG A 660 -24.19 -20.20 -17.38
CA ARG A 660 -23.89 -18.82 -16.97
C ARG A 660 -25.01 -17.85 -17.34
N GLY A 661 -25.07 -16.71 -16.65
CA GLY A 661 -25.92 -15.57 -17.01
C GLY A 661 -25.16 -14.46 -17.73
N PRO A 662 -25.83 -13.32 -18.02
CA PRO A 662 -25.27 -12.26 -18.87
C PRO A 662 -23.92 -11.73 -18.39
N GLY A 663 -23.75 -11.52 -17.07
CA GLY A 663 -22.47 -11.11 -16.48
C GLY A 663 -21.47 -12.23 -16.25
N ASN A 664 -21.54 -13.31 -17.03
CA ASN A 664 -20.64 -14.47 -17.00
C ASN A 664 -20.55 -15.22 -15.65
N ALA A 665 -21.47 -14.99 -14.71
CA ALA A 665 -21.55 -15.71 -13.43
C ALA A 665 -22.37 -17.01 -13.53
N LEU A 666 -22.26 -17.87 -12.51
CA LEU A 666 -23.21 -18.96 -12.24
C LEU A 666 -24.65 -18.40 -12.07
N ARG A 667 -25.62 -19.02 -12.77
CA ARG A 667 -27.04 -18.92 -12.42
C ARG A 667 -27.35 -19.96 -11.33
N SER A 668 -27.89 -19.52 -10.20
CA SER A 668 -28.53 -20.36 -9.18
C SER A 668 -29.56 -19.53 -8.44
N ASP A 669 -30.66 -20.16 -8.05
CA ASP A 669 -31.71 -19.55 -7.22
C ASP A 669 -31.29 -19.41 -5.75
N ASP A 670 -30.15 -20.01 -5.38
CA ASP A 670 -29.51 -19.86 -4.07
C ASP A 670 -28.75 -18.53 -3.89
N ARG A 671 -28.66 -17.69 -4.94
CA ARG A 671 -28.07 -16.35 -4.83
C ARG A 671 -29.04 -15.41 -4.11
N ASP A 672 -28.78 -15.13 -2.84
CA ASP A 672 -29.66 -14.27 -2.05
C ASP A 672 -29.64 -12.80 -2.52
N ARG A 673 -30.74 -12.09 -2.22
CA ARG A 673 -30.92 -10.64 -2.38
C ARG A 673 -31.76 -10.04 -1.23
N THR A 674 -31.67 -10.61 -0.02
CA THR A 674 -32.50 -10.20 1.12
C THR A 674 -31.70 -9.92 2.40
N HIS A 675 -30.44 -10.35 2.47
CA HIS A 675 -29.52 -10.11 3.58
C HIS A 675 -28.35 -9.20 3.18
N GLY A 676 -27.65 -8.67 4.18
CA GLY A 676 -26.46 -7.85 3.99
C GLY A 676 -26.09 -7.14 5.29
N ARG A 677 -24.81 -7.13 5.68
CA ARG A 677 -24.43 -6.72 7.03
C ARG A 677 -23.17 -5.86 7.03
N ILE A 678 -23.13 -4.90 7.94
CA ILE A 678 -21.98 -4.03 8.17
C ILE A 678 -21.61 -4.10 9.66
N TYR A 679 -20.33 -4.38 9.92
CA TYR A 679 -19.81 -4.53 11.27
C TYR A 679 -18.60 -3.62 11.49
N ARG A 680 -18.34 -3.25 12.74
CA ARG A 680 -17.12 -2.56 13.20
C ARG A 680 -16.31 -3.49 14.06
N ILE A 681 -15.01 -3.56 13.86
CA ILE A 681 -14.04 -4.35 14.65
C ILE A 681 -13.05 -3.37 15.28
N PHE A 682 -12.88 -3.46 16.60
CA PHE A 682 -12.04 -2.54 17.39
C PHE A 682 -11.46 -3.22 18.65
N PRO A 683 -10.39 -2.70 19.26
CA PRO A 683 -9.85 -3.26 20.50
C PRO A 683 -10.80 -3.03 21.67
N LYS A 684 -10.93 -4.03 22.56
CA LYS A 684 -11.85 -3.98 23.70
C LYS A 684 -11.56 -2.76 24.59
N GLY A 685 -12.62 -2.08 25.04
CA GLY A 685 -12.49 -0.92 25.93
C GLY A 685 -11.90 0.35 25.30
N THR A 686 -11.69 0.40 23.98
CA THR A 686 -11.25 1.63 23.29
C THR A 686 -12.42 2.46 22.79
N GLY A 687 -12.40 3.76 23.10
CA GLY A 687 -13.31 4.73 22.47
C GLY A 687 -13.01 4.95 20.98
N ASN A 688 -13.93 5.62 20.29
CA ASN A 688 -13.77 6.01 18.89
C ASN A 688 -12.71 7.12 18.72
N ASP A 689 -12.02 7.16 17.58
CA ASP A 689 -11.23 8.33 17.19
C ASP A 689 -12.16 9.56 17.12
N PRO A 690 -11.82 10.71 17.74
CA PRO A 690 -12.66 11.89 17.75
C PRO A 690 -12.67 12.57 16.37
N TYR A 691 -13.84 13.02 15.92
CA TYR A 691 -13.95 13.71 14.63
C TYR A 691 -13.42 15.16 14.78
N PRO A 692 -12.59 15.66 13.85
CA PRO A 692 -12.05 17.01 13.92
C PRO A 692 -13.09 18.07 13.55
N ASP A 693 -12.88 19.30 14.02
CA ASP A 693 -13.54 20.47 13.43
C ASP A 693 -13.04 20.66 11.99
N LEU A 694 -13.95 20.61 11.02
CA LEU A 694 -13.71 20.97 9.62
C LEU A 694 -14.48 22.23 9.18
N SER A 695 -15.21 22.87 10.09
CA SER A 695 -15.99 24.10 9.82
C SER A 695 -15.12 25.37 9.78
N SER A 696 -13.87 25.30 10.26
CA SER A 696 -12.94 26.41 10.28
C SER A 696 -11.59 26.05 9.63
N GLU A 697 -10.96 26.99 8.92
CA GLU A 697 -9.62 26.81 8.32
C GLU A 697 -8.60 26.30 9.36
N ARG A 698 -8.70 26.82 10.60
CA ARG A 698 -7.87 26.38 11.73
C ARG A 698 -8.12 24.92 12.11
N GLY A 699 -9.39 24.50 12.14
CA GLY A 699 -9.78 23.11 12.38
C GLY A 699 -9.21 22.18 11.31
N VAL A 700 -9.40 22.53 10.03
CA VAL A 700 -8.86 21.79 8.88
C VAL A 700 -7.33 21.70 8.95
N LEU A 701 -6.62 22.80 9.26
CA LEU A 701 -5.16 22.79 9.43
C LEU A 701 -4.69 21.91 10.60
N ASN A 702 -5.44 21.85 11.71
CA ASN A 702 -5.16 20.92 12.83
C ASN A 702 -5.37 19.45 12.40
N ALA A 703 -6.42 19.17 11.62
CA ALA A 703 -6.76 17.84 11.15
C ALA A 703 -5.65 17.19 10.30
N LEU A 704 -4.74 17.97 9.71
CA LEU A 704 -3.53 17.45 9.04
C LEU A 704 -2.54 16.72 9.97
N THR A 705 -2.65 16.86 11.30
CA THR A 705 -1.91 16.04 12.26
C THR A 705 -2.67 14.81 12.76
N HIS A 706 -3.98 14.73 12.48
CA HIS A 706 -4.89 13.74 13.07
C HIS A 706 -4.38 12.31 12.88
N ASP A 707 -4.58 11.46 13.89
CA ASP A 707 -3.93 10.15 13.94
C ASP A 707 -4.48 9.14 12.93
N ASN A 708 -5.77 9.27 12.57
CA ASN A 708 -6.39 8.60 11.44
C ASN A 708 -6.09 9.33 10.10
N LEU A 709 -5.52 8.59 9.14
CA LEU A 709 -5.22 9.09 7.79
C LEU A 709 -6.45 9.63 7.06
N PHE A 710 -7.65 9.05 7.26
CA PHE A 710 -8.89 9.52 6.62
C PHE A 710 -9.07 11.03 6.81
N TRP A 711 -9.07 11.49 8.06
CA TRP A 711 -9.22 12.90 8.40
C TRP A 711 -8.09 13.79 7.89
N ARG A 712 -6.86 13.26 7.75
CA ARG A 712 -5.74 14.00 7.14
C ARG A 712 -5.94 14.18 5.63
N LEU A 713 -6.47 13.17 4.92
CA LEU A 713 -6.78 13.26 3.49
C LEU A 713 -7.97 14.18 3.23
N THR A 714 -9.03 14.09 4.03
CA THR A 714 -10.18 15.01 3.98
C THR A 714 -9.73 16.45 4.16
N ALA A 715 -8.88 16.72 5.16
CA ALA A 715 -8.31 18.05 5.37
C ALA A 715 -7.37 18.50 4.24
N GLN A 716 -6.58 17.58 3.66
CA GLN A 716 -5.76 17.87 2.49
C GLN A 716 -6.61 18.25 1.27
N ARG A 717 -7.75 17.57 1.06
CA ARG A 717 -8.71 17.85 -0.02
C ARG A 717 -9.31 19.25 0.13
N LEU A 718 -9.90 19.54 1.30
CA LEU A 718 -10.53 20.83 1.60
C LEU A 718 -9.57 22.01 1.46
N LEU A 719 -8.29 21.85 1.82
CA LEU A 719 -7.27 22.90 1.62
C LEU A 719 -6.84 23.05 0.16
N ALA A 720 -6.82 21.97 -0.64
CA ALA A 720 -6.55 22.03 -2.08
C ALA A 720 -7.74 22.58 -2.89
N GLU A 721 -8.95 22.52 -2.33
CA GLU A 721 -10.19 23.11 -2.89
C GLU A 721 -10.32 24.61 -2.56
N THR A 722 -9.70 25.09 -1.47
CA THR A 722 -9.88 26.46 -0.96
C THR A 722 -8.65 27.38 -1.07
N LEU A 723 -7.43 26.83 -1.20
CA LEU A 723 -6.17 27.60 -1.24
C LEU A 723 -5.35 27.31 -2.50
N ASP A 724 -4.62 28.33 -2.99
CA ASP A 724 -3.66 28.14 -4.08
C ASP A 724 -2.35 27.47 -3.62
N GLY A 725 -1.59 26.95 -4.58
CA GLY A 725 -0.33 26.25 -4.30
C GLY A 725 0.75 27.09 -3.60
N GLN A 726 0.78 28.41 -3.75
CA GLN A 726 1.72 29.28 -3.04
C GLN A 726 1.28 29.51 -1.58
N ALA A 727 -0.03 29.68 -1.34
CA ALA A 727 -0.57 29.72 0.02
C ALA A 727 -0.28 28.42 0.78
N LEU A 728 -0.51 27.26 0.14
CA LEU A 728 -0.22 25.93 0.67
C LEU A 728 1.28 25.70 0.96
N LEU A 729 2.18 26.13 0.06
CA LEU A 729 3.63 26.08 0.31
C LEU A 729 4.02 27.00 1.47
N SER A 730 3.48 28.23 1.55
CA SER A 730 3.76 29.14 2.67
C SER A 730 3.27 28.58 4.02
N ALA A 731 2.16 27.84 4.03
CA ALA A 731 1.72 27.09 5.19
C ALA A 731 2.70 25.94 5.54
N ALA A 732 3.24 25.22 4.54
CA ALA A 732 4.24 24.17 4.74
C ALA A 732 5.63 24.68 5.23
N GLU A 733 5.96 25.95 4.99
CA GLU A 733 7.11 26.63 5.61
C GLU A 733 6.87 26.89 7.10
N LYS A 734 5.67 27.39 7.44
CA LYS A 734 5.28 27.76 8.81
C LYS A 734 5.06 26.53 9.71
N ALA A 735 4.45 25.47 9.17
CA ALA A 735 4.14 24.25 9.89
C ALA A 735 5.37 23.59 10.54
N THR A 736 5.19 23.06 11.76
CA THR A 736 6.27 22.50 12.60
C THR A 736 6.42 20.99 12.39
N GLY A 737 5.33 20.22 12.47
CA GLY A 737 5.34 18.75 12.37
C GLY A 737 5.38 18.23 10.93
N SER A 738 6.12 17.14 10.71
CA SER A 738 6.31 16.54 9.37
C SER A 738 5.02 16.07 8.70
N ARG A 739 4.00 15.62 9.46
CA ARG A 739 2.69 15.23 8.89
C ARG A 739 2.00 16.41 8.18
N SER A 740 1.87 17.55 8.85
CA SER A 740 1.27 18.76 8.25
C SER A 740 2.06 19.26 7.06
N ARG A 741 3.41 19.28 7.16
CA ARG A 741 4.28 19.71 6.04
C ARG A 741 4.12 18.81 4.83
N PHE A 742 4.00 17.50 5.03
CA PHE A 742 3.78 16.52 3.97
C PHE A 742 2.47 16.78 3.24
N HIS A 743 1.34 16.80 3.96
CA HIS A 743 0.03 16.99 3.36
C HIS A 743 -0.12 18.36 2.67
N LEU A 744 0.42 19.44 3.25
CA LEU A 744 0.42 20.77 2.60
C LEU A 744 1.26 20.81 1.32
N ILE A 745 2.41 20.13 1.28
CA ILE A 745 3.23 20.01 0.07
C ILE A 745 2.49 19.18 -1.00
N ALA A 746 1.86 18.08 -0.60
CA ALA A 746 1.08 17.22 -1.50
C ALA A 746 -0.11 17.99 -2.10
N ALA A 747 -0.87 18.71 -1.27
CA ALA A 747 -1.93 19.63 -1.71
C ALA A 747 -1.42 20.71 -2.66
N SER A 748 -0.29 21.36 -2.35
CA SER A 748 0.28 22.43 -3.20
C SER A 748 0.68 21.96 -4.61
N ALA A 749 0.88 20.66 -4.78
CA ALA A 749 1.31 20.02 -6.01
C ALA A 749 0.15 19.33 -6.75
N ASN A 750 -1.11 19.59 -6.38
CA ASN A 750 -2.35 18.97 -6.89
C ASN A 750 -2.27 18.55 -8.36
N GLY A 751 -2.42 17.25 -8.64
CA GLY A 751 -2.37 16.64 -9.96
C GLY A 751 -0.98 16.42 -10.57
N SER A 752 0.07 17.10 -10.09
CA SER A 752 1.42 17.12 -10.70
C SER A 752 2.42 16.07 -10.19
N LEU A 753 2.00 15.24 -9.23
CA LEU A 753 2.78 14.14 -8.66
C LEU A 753 2.30 12.76 -9.16
N ASP A 754 3.00 11.72 -8.71
CA ASP A 754 2.51 10.35 -8.64
C ASP A 754 2.85 9.77 -7.25
N ALA A 755 2.21 8.66 -6.89
CA ALA A 755 2.41 7.97 -5.62
C ALA A 755 3.90 7.69 -5.25
N VAL A 756 4.78 7.38 -6.23
CA VAL A 756 6.20 7.12 -5.96
C VAL A 756 6.93 8.43 -5.59
N GLN A 757 6.57 9.51 -6.25
CA GLN A 757 7.11 10.85 -5.96
C GLN A 757 6.58 11.41 -4.63
N THR A 758 5.31 11.12 -4.30
CA THR A 758 4.68 11.49 -3.03
C THR A 758 5.30 10.75 -1.85
N ALA A 759 5.46 9.43 -1.94
CA ALA A 759 6.14 8.63 -0.92
C ALA A 759 7.59 9.08 -0.67
N ALA A 760 8.32 9.45 -1.72
CA ALA A 760 9.66 10.03 -1.58
C ALA A 760 9.66 11.38 -0.83
N ILE A 761 8.59 12.19 -0.92
CA ILE A 761 8.45 13.44 -0.17
C ILE A 761 8.19 13.17 1.32
N ALA A 762 7.35 12.20 1.68
CA ALA A 762 7.14 11.76 3.06
C ALA A 762 8.45 11.24 3.70
N HIS A 763 9.21 10.44 2.96
CA HIS A 763 10.52 9.93 3.37
C HIS A 763 11.55 11.05 3.60
N ARG A 764 11.64 12.05 2.70
CA ARG A 764 12.48 13.25 2.89
C ARG A 764 12.12 14.08 4.13
N LEU A 765 10.87 13.98 4.61
CA LEU A 765 10.37 14.68 5.79
C LEU A 765 10.54 13.87 7.10
N GLY A 766 11.05 12.64 7.04
CA GLY A 766 11.16 11.77 8.21
C GLY A 766 9.80 11.33 8.77
N PHE A 767 8.78 11.21 7.92
CA PHE A 767 7.38 10.94 8.32
C PHE A 767 7.23 9.71 9.24
N GLU A 768 8.01 8.65 8.98
CA GLU A 768 8.03 7.41 9.79
C GLU A 768 8.51 7.62 11.24
N ASN A 769 9.22 8.72 11.53
CA ASN A 769 9.85 9.03 12.82
C ASN A 769 9.28 10.32 13.45
N ALA A 770 8.02 10.66 13.18
CA ALA A 770 7.40 11.92 13.61
C ALA A 770 7.36 12.17 15.14
N ASP A 771 7.63 11.15 15.95
CA ASP A 771 7.74 11.22 17.42
C ASP A 771 9.11 11.78 17.89
N GLU A 772 10.11 11.89 17.00
CA GLU A 772 11.47 12.36 17.31
C GLU A 772 11.71 13.83 16.90
N GLN A 773 12.55 14.55 17.67
CA GLN A 773 12.98 15.92 17.33
C GLN A 773 14.02 15.93 16.20
N GLN A 774 13.60 15.63 14.98
CA GLN A 774 14.47 15.62 13.80
C GLN A 774 14.69 17.02 13.20
N ARG A 775 15.79 17.21 12.46
CA ARG A 775 16.07 18.44 11.71
C ARG A 775 14.93 18.71 10.73
N LYS A 776 14.28 19.87 10.82
CA LYS A 776 13.32 20.37 9.81
C LYS A 776 14.08 20.66 8.49
N PRO A 777 13.86 19.90 7.39
CA PRO A 777 14.52 20.19 6.12
C PRO A 777 13.83 21.33 5.37
N ASP A 778 14.58 22.06 4.56
CA ASP A 778 14.06 23.21 3.80
C ASP A 778 13.11 22.74 2.67
N LEU A 779 12.14 23.56 2.27
CA LEU A 779 11.29 23.22 1.11
C LEU A 779 12.11 22.97 -0.15
N ALA A 780 13.23 23.68 -0.32
CA ALA A 780 14.16 23.43 -1.42
C ALA A 780 14.84 22.05 -1.34
N GLU A 781 15.02 21.45 -0.16
CA GLU A 781 15.52 20.08 -0.03
C GLU A 781 14.42 19.04 -0.33
N ILE A 782 13.17 19.33 0.06
CA ILE A 782 12.02 18.40 -0.03
C ILE A 782 11.42 18.33 -1.44
N LEU A 783 11.13 19.49 -2.04
CA LEU A 783 10.37 19.63 -3.29
C LEU A 783 11.12 19.06 -4.51
N PRO A 784 10.40 18.71 -5.60
CA PRO A 784 11.01 18.33 -6.87
C PRO A 784 12.13 19.29 -7.28
N GLY A 785 13.35 18.76 -7.41
CA GLY A 785 14.53 19.57 -7.58
C GLY A 785 14.76 20.04 -9.01
N SER A 786 15.68 20.99 -9.17
CA SER A 786 16.31 21.23 -10.46
C SER A 786 17.10 19.99 -10.92
N PHE A 787 17.44 19.93 -12.21
CA PHE A 787 18.33 18.93 -12.84
C PHE A 787 19.49 18.50 -11.91
N ALA A 788 20.19 19.46 -11.31
CA ALA A 788 21.38 19.21 -10.50
C ALA A 788 21.05 18.62 -9.12
N ARG A 789 19.91 18.98 -8.53
CA ARG A 789 19.45 18.45 -7.23
C ARG A 789 18.97 17.01 -7.37
N ASN A 790 18.22 16.70 -8.43
CA ASN A 790 17.76 15.34 -8.71
C ASN A 790 18.96 14.43 -9.07
N LEU A 791 19.90 14.94 -9.88
CA LEU A 791 21.14 14.21 -10.18
C LEU A 791 21.98 13.95 -8.93
N LYS A 792 22.16 14.95 -8.06
CA LYS A 792 22.89 14.78 -6.78
C LYS A 792 22.22 13.74 -5.89
N ARG A 793 20.88 13.78 -5.72
CA ARG A 793 20.14 12.78 -4.95
C ARG A 793 20.36 11.37 -5.50
N LEU A 794 20.29 11.20 -6.81
CA LEU A 794 20.49 9.91 -7.45
C LEU A 794 21.91 9.35 -7.29
N GLN A 795 22.92 10.23 -7.30
CA GLN A 795 24.34 9.88 -7.18
C GLN A 795 24.81 9.61 -5.74
N ASP A 796 24.01 9.93 -4.73
CA ASP A 796 24.37 9.69 -3.32
C ASP A 796 23.94 8.26 -2.91
N PRO A 797 24.88 7.33 -2.64
CA PRO A 797 24.55 5.96 -2.24
C PRO A 797 24.09 5.86 -0.78
N GLY A 798 24.19 6.93 0.01
CA GLY A 798 23.71 6.98 1.39
C GLY A 798 22.23 7.39 1.52
N LEU A 799 21.59 7.83 0.43
CA LEU A 799 20.16 8.16 0.41
C LEU A 799 19.29 6.92 0.15
N ASP A 800 18.05 6.97 0.65
CA ASP A 800 17.10 5.86 0.52
C ASP A 800 16.83 5.49 -0.96
N PRO A 801 16.75 4.19 -1.32
CA PRO A 801 16.47 3.75 -2.68
C PRO A 801 15.18 4.32 -3.30
N LEU A 802 14.14 4.60 -2.52
CA LEU A 802 12.91 5.26 -2.99
C LEU A 802 13.16 6.72 -3.38
N ASP A 803 13.94 7.47 -2.60
CA ASP A 803 14.31 8.85 -2.93
C ASP A 803 15.18 8.90 -4.20
N ARG A 804 16.19 8.01 -4.27
CA ARG A 804 16.99 7.81 -5.48
C ARG A 804 16.10 7.44 -6.68
N LYS A 805 15.10 6.56 -6.50
CA LYS A 805 14.17 6.11 -7.56
C LYS A 805 13.32 7.28 -8.06
N ALA A 806 12.69 8.04 -7.15
CA ALA A 806 11.91 9.23 -7.52
C ALA A 806 12.77 10.31 -8.20
N ALA A 807 14.01 10.51 -7.74
CA ALA A 807 14.95 11.43 -8.38
C ALA A 807 15.31 11.00 -9.81
N ALA A 808 15.53 9.70 -10.05
CA ALA A 808 15.73 9.17 -11.40
C ALA A 808 14.49 9.33 -12.30
N LEU A 809 13.27 9.10 -11.79
CA LEU A 809 12.04 9.32 -12.57
C LEU A 809 11.86 10.80 -12.96
N ARG A 810 12.24 11.76 -12.11
CA ARG A 810 12.29 13.19 -12.47
C ARG A 810 13.34 13.52 -13.55
N LEU A 811 14.37 12.68 -13.74
CA LEU A 811 15.27 12.79 -14.90
C LEU A 811 14.63 12.20 -16.17
N VAL A 812 13.87 11.10 -16.08
CA VAL A 812 13.10 10.55 -17.22
C VAL A 812 12.10 11.56 -17.78
N GLU A 813 11.45 12.33 -16.91
CA GLU A 813 10.54 13.41 -17.30
C GLU A 813 11.25 14.59 -17.99
N ALA A 814 12.50 14.88 -17.62
CA ALA A 814 13.26 16.03 -18.12
C ALA A 814 13.58 15.93 -19.63
N PRO A 815 13.87 17.05 -20.32
CA PRO A 815 14.37 17.03 -21.69
C PRO A 815 15.70 16.23 -21.82
N PRO A 816 16.01 15.66 -23.01
CA PRO A 816 17.32 15.08 -23.28
C PRO A 816 18.47 16.09 -23.06
N ASP A 817 19.51 15.71 -22.33
CA ASP A 817 20.68 16.53 -22.02
C ASP A 817 21.94 15.64 -22.06
N PRO A 818 22.95 15.94 -22.90
CA PRO A 818 24.20 15.19 -22.93
C PRO A 818 24.90 15.10 -21.56
N ARG A 819 24.83 16.15 -20.74
CA ARG A 819 25.47 16.17 -19.41
C ARG A 819 24.85 15.14 -18.47
N LEU A 820 23.52 14.96 -18.52
CA LEU A 820 22.86 13.87 -17.79
C LEU A 820 23.35 12.50 -18.28
N GLY A 821 23.45 12.30 -19.60
CA GLY A 821 23.94 11.03 -20.16
C GLY A 821 25.34 10.65 -19.67
N GLU A 822 26.28 11.59 -19.68
CA GLU A 822 27.65 11.43 -19.17
C GLU A 822 27.68 11.10 -17.66
N HIS A 823 26.91 11.83 -16.85
CA HIS A 823 26.81 11.60 -15.41
C HIS A 823 26.08 10.30 -15.02
N LEU A 824 25.12 9.86 -15.84
CA LEU A 824 24.42 8.58 -15.67
C LEU A 824 25.31 7.40 -16.06
N LEU A 825 26.16 7.54 -17.09
CA LEU A 825 27.19 6.54 -17.38
C LEU A 825 28.15 6.41 -16.18
N ARG A 826 28.69 7.53 -15.66
CA ARG A 826 29.55 7.51 -14.47
C ARG A 826 28.91 6.82 -13.27
N LEU A 827 27.62 7.03 -13.03
CA LEU A 827 26.89 6.35 -11.95
C LEU A 827 26.83 4.83 -12.19
N VAL A 828 26.41 4.42 -13.39
CA VAL A 828 26.27 3.00 -13.76
C VAL A 828 27.60 2.24 -13.71
N THR A 829 28.73 2.90 -13.99
CA THR A 829 30.07 2.29 -13.94
C THR A 829 30.74 2.34 -12.57
N SER A 830 30.19 3.07 -11.59
CA SER A 830 30.78 3.21 -10.24
C SER A 830 29.93 2.59 -9.11
N ASP A 831 28.60 2.64 -9.19
CA ASP A 831 27.71 2.01 -8.21
C ASP A 831 27.46 0.52 -8.58
N ALA A 832 28.41 -0.34 -8.20
CA ALA A 832 28.29 -1.80 -8.34
C ALA A 832 27.20 -2.44 -7.43
N GLY A 833 26.55 -1.65 -6.57
CA GLY A 833 25.38 -2.05 -5.79
C GLY A 833 24.05 -1.81 -6.51
N LEU A 834 24.01 -0.83 -7.43
CA LEU A 834 22.81 -0.40 -8.16
C LEU A 834 22.10 -1.57 -8.87
N SER A 835 22.84 -2.47 -9.51
CA SER A 835 22.28 -3.64 -10.23
C SER A 835 21.56 -4.66 -9.33
N ARG A 836 21.59 -4.48 -8.00
CA ARG A 836 20.88 -5.32 -7.00
C ARG A 836 19.63 -4.62 -6.43
N GLN A 837 19.33 -3.40 -6.87
CA GLN A 837 18.20 -2.59 -6.43
C GLN A 837 17.17 -2.52 -7.55
N GLU A 838 16.20 -3.43 -7.53
CA GLU A 838 15.36 -3.82 -8.67
C GLU A 838 14.69 -2.64 -9.40
N HIS A 839 13.96 -1.78 -8.70
CA HIS A 839 13.18 -0.69 -9.30
C HIS A 839 14.00 0.60 -9.41
N LEU A 840 14.98 0.82 -8.53
CA LEU A 840 15.96 1.90 -8.69
C LEU A 840 16.82 1.70 -9.96
N ALA A 841 17.31 0.49 -10.21
CA ALA A 841 18.01 0.15 -11.45
C ALA A 841 17.11 0.43 -12.66
N ASP A 842 15.84 0.06 -12.60
CA ASP A 842 14.91 0.35 -13.69
C ASP A 842 14.68 1.85 -13.92
N ALA A 843 14.59 2.66 -12.87
CA ALA A 843 14.49 4.11 -13.01
C ALA A 843 15.79 4.72 -13.59
N VAL A 844 16.98 4.27 -13.17
CA VAL A 844 18.26 4.72 -13.75
C VAL A 844 18.41 4.28 -15.21
N ARG A 845 17.99 3.06 -15.53
CA ARG A 845 17.97 2.52 -16.90
C ARG A 845 17.08 3.37 -17.80
N LEU A 846 15.87 3.73 -17.35
CA LEU A 846 14.99 4.65 -18.07
C LEU A 846 15.63 6.03 -18.24
N ALA A 847 16.28 6.58 -17.22
CA ALA A 847 16.99 7.87 -17.33
C ALA A 847 18.16 7.80 -18.34
N ALA A 848 18.98 6.76 -18.32
CA ALA A 848 20.06 6.59 -19.29
C ALA A 848 19.54 6.45 -20.74
N ILE A 849 18.41 5.76 -20.93
CA ILE A 849 17.71 5.68 -22.22
C ILE A 849 17.10 7.04 -22.63
N ARG A 850 16.69 7.88 -21.67
CA ARG A 850 16.14 9.23 -21.90
C ARG A 850 17.17 10.20 -22.47
N HIS A 851 18.42 10.15 -22.00
CA HIS A 851 19.51 11.07 -22.36
C HIS A 851 20.65 10.39 -23.17
N PRO A 852 20.36 9.84 -24.37
CA PRO A 852 21.25 8.91 -25.08
C PRO A 852 22.55 9.53 -25.59
N GLU A 853 22.52 10.80 -26.04
CA GLU A 853 23.64 11.48 -26.71
C GLU A 853 24.93 11.41 -25.87
N GLY A 854 24.91 11.97 -24.65
CA GLY A 854 26.10 12.00 -23.79
C GLY A 854 26.46 10.64 -23.20
N PHE A 855 25.48 9.77 -22.97
CA PHE A 855 25.71 8.42 -22.43
C PHE A 855 26.52 7.57 -23.42
N LEU A 856 26.09 7.54 -24.69
CA LEU A 856 26.77 6.80 -25.74
C LEU A 856 28.07 7.47 -26.19
N ARG A 857 28.10 8.81 -26.24
CA ARG A 857 29.31 9.60 -26.51
C ARG A 857 30.42 9.27 -25.51
N ALA A 858 30.16 9.41 -24.22
CA ALA A 858 31.14 9.12 -23.18
C ALA A 858 31.55 7.64 -23.15
N LEU A 859 30.65 6.71 -23.51
CA LEU A 859 30.98 5.28 -23.59
C LEU A 859 31.86 4.94 -24.80
N LEU A 860 31.74 5.67 -25.90
CA LEU A 860 32.66 5.57 -27.06
C LEU A 860 34.01 6.22 -26.75
N GLU A 861 34.00 7.46 -26.23
CA GLU A 861 35.21 8.27 -26.02
C GLU A 861 36.13 7.71 -24.92
N ASN A 862 35.60 6.99 -23.93
CA ASN A 862 36.42 6.36 -22.87
C ASN A 862 37.15 5.07 -23.32
N ASN A 863 36.91 4.52 -24.52
CA ASN A 863 37.52 3.30 -25.06
C ASN A 863 37.36 2.01 -24.21
N ASP A 864 36.58 2.05 -23.13
CA ASP A 864 36.57 1.04 -22.05
C ASP A 864 35.65 -0.17 -22.36
N GLN A 865 35.61 -0.57 -23.64
CA GLN A 865 34.53 -1.37 -24.21
C GLN A 865 34.52 -2.84 -23.78
N HIS A 866 35.66 -3.35 -23.29
CA HIS A 866 35.80 -4.68 -22.69
C HIS A 866 35.01 -4.84 -21.36
N LYS A 867 34.19 -3.84 -20.97
CA LYS A 867 33.34 -3.82 -19.77
C LYS A 867 31.85 -3.66 -20.07
N ILE A 868 31.41 -3.72 -21.33
CA ILE A 868 29.98 -3.61 -21.71
C ILE A 868 29.28 -4.95 -21.44
N GLU A 869 29.11 -5.27 -20.17
CA GLU A 869 28.49 -6.50 -19.66
C GLU A 869 27.26 -6.22 -18.79
N GLY A 870 26.51 -7.28 -18.44
CA GLY A 870 25.41 -7.26 -17.49
C GLY A 870 24.45 -6.08 -17.65
N TYR A 871 24.27 -5.32 -16.57
CA TYR A 871 23.37 -4.17 -16.50
C TYR A 871 23.76 -3.02 -17.46
N LEU A 872 25.05 -2.75 -17.68
CA LEU A 872 25.50 -1.72 -18.63
C LEU A 872 25.16 -2.11 -20.07
N ASN A 873 25.43 -3.35 -20.47
CA ASN A 873 25.01 -3.86 -21.79
C ASN A 873 23.49 -3.80 -21.95
N GLU A 874 22.73 -4.03 -20.87
CA GLU A 874 21.28 -3.97 -20.92
C GLU A 874 20.73 -2.55 -21.13
N ILE A 875 21.36 -1.53 -20.53
CA ILE A 875 21.09 -0.12 -20.84
C ILE A 875 21.42 0.16 -22.30
N VAL A 876 22.64 -0.14 -22.74
CA VAL A 876 23.11 0.10 -24.12
C VAL A 876 22.17 -0.53 -25.14
N ARG A 877 21.76 -1.80 -24.93
CA ARG A 877 20.81 -2.52 -25.80
C ARG A 877 19.48 -1.79 -25.94
N HIS A 878 18.90 -1.29 -24.84
CA HIS A 878 17.64 -0.55 -24.90
C HIS A 878 17.79 0.86 -25.48
N THR A 879 18.90 1.55 -25.22
CA THR A 879 19.19 2.87 -25.80
C THR A 879 19.34 2.77 -27.32
N LEU A 880 20.05 1.75 -27.82
CA LEU A 880 20.15 1.43 -29.24
C LEU A 880 18.78 1.07 -29.86
N GLN A 881 17.94 0.31 -29.14
CA GLN A 881 16.57 0.02 -29.59
C GLN A 881 15.75 1.30 -29.79
N ARG A 882 15.78 2.23 -28.82
CA ARG A 882 15.11 3.53 -28.93
C ARG A 882 15.61 4.34 -30.12
N ILE A 883 16.92 4.34 -30.38
CA ILE A 883 17.52 5.01 -31.55
C ILE A 883 17.06 4.37 -32.86
N SER A 884 16.94 3.04 -32.94
CA SER A 884 16.41 2.37 -34.13
C SER A 884 14.91 2.60 -34.39
N GLN A 885 14.15 2.99 -33.35
CA GLN A 885 12.74 3.38 -33.46
C GLN A 885 12.59 4.88 -33.79
N ASN A 886 13.54 5.72 -33.37
CA ASN A 886 13.58 7.15 -33.62
C ASN A 886 15.05 7.64 -33.63
N PRO A 887 15.71 7.72 -34.79
CA PRO A 887 17.12 8.11 -34.88
C PRO A 887 17.41 9.55 -34.40
N ASP A 888 16.40 10.43 -34.40
CA ASP A 888 16.54 11.85 -34.10
C ASP A 888 16.60 12.16 -32.58
N VAL A 889 16.60 11.11 -31.74
CA VAL A 889 16.94 11.23 -30.31
C VAL A 889 18.45 11.42 -30.05
N ILE A 890 19.29 11.31 -31.08
CA ILE A 890 20.74 11.60 -31.04
C ILE A 890 21.17 12.55 -32.16
N SER A 891 22.23 13.33 -31.91
CA SER A 891 22.76 14.28 -32.88
C SER A 891 23.39 13.59 -34.10
N GLN A 892 23.38 14.25 -35.25
CA GLN A 892 24.15 13.82 -36.42
C GLN A 892 25.67 13.80 -36.10
N GLY A 893 26.15 14.61 -35.14
CA GLY A 893 27.52 14.55 -34.64
C GLY A 893 27.88 13.22 -33.97
N LEU A 894 26.97 12.62 -33.21
CA LEU A 894 27.15 11.27 -32.64
C LEU A 894 27.00 10.17 -33.70
N ARG A 895 26.11 10.34 -34.69
CA ARG A 895 26.05 9.43 -35.86
C ARG A 895 27.38 9.41 -36.61
N LEU A 896 27.98 10.58 -36.85
CA LEU A 896 29.30 10.72 -37.49
C LEU A 896 30.42 10.11 -36.63
N LEU A 897 30.38 10.25 -35.31
CA LEU A 897 31.32 9.58 -34.40
C LEU A 897 31.22 8.04 -34.51
N ALA A 898 29.99 7.51 -34.56
CA ALA A 898 29.74 6.08 -34.73
C ALA A 898 30.22 5.52 -36.08
N HIS A 899 30.19 6.32 -37.14
CA HIS A 899 30.76 5.95 -38.44
C HIS A 899 32.29 6.12 -38.55
N LYS A 900 32.94 6.79 -37.59
CA LYS A 900 34.39 7.04 -37.57
C LYS A 900 35.17 6.13 -36.59
N SER A 901 34.51 5.16 -35.96
CA SER A 901 35.11 4.24 -35.01
C SER A 901 34.81 2.81 -35.42
N ASP A 902 35.85 1.98 -35.59
CA ASP A 902 35.71 0.56 -35.99
C ASP A 902 35.17 -0.34 -34.86
N THR A 903 34.79 0.23 -33.73
CA THR A 903 34.47 -0.51 -32.51
C THR A 903 33.07 -1.16 -32.53
N GLU A 904 32.86 -2.26 -31.80
CA GLU A 904 31.59 -3.00 -31.80
C GLU A 904 30.40 -2.10 -31.37
N LEU A 905 30.60 -1.26 -30.35
CA LEU A 905 29.59 -0.29 -29.93
C LEU A 905 29.28 0.75 -31.01
N ALA A 906 30.30 1.24 -31.72
CA ALA A 906 30.13 2.21 -32.80
C ALA A 906 29.41 1.58 -34.00
N GLN A 907 29.78 0.36 -34.40
CA GLN A 907 29.07 -0.40 -35.43
C GLN A 907 27.60 -0.66 -35.04
N ARG A 908 27.34 -1.05 -33.79
CA ARG A 908 25.98 -1.21 -33.23
C ARG A 908 25.19 0.10 -33.26
N LEU A 909 25.82 1.22 -32.95
CA LEU A 909 25.20 2.55 -32.97
C LEU A 909 24.94 3.08 -34.38
N ALA A 910 25.89 2.93 -35.30
CA ALA A 910 25.73 3.27 -36.71
C ALA A 910 24.59 2.46 -37.35
N LYS A 911 24.49 1.16 -37.03
CA LYS A 911 23.39 0.29 -37.46
C LYS A 911 22.04 0.70 -36.87
N ALA A 912 22.00 1.14 -35.61
CA ALA A 912 20.78 1.63 -34.98
C ALA A 912 20.34 2.99 -35.53
N ALA A 913 21.28 3.88 -35.85
CA ALA A 913 21.01 5.25 -36.28
C ALA A 913 20.76 5.42 -37.79
N ALA A 914 20.40 4.33 -38.48
CA ALA A 914 20.38 4.21 -39.93
C ALA A 914 19.22 4.94 -40.64
N ALA A 915 19.20 6.27 -40.52
CA ALA A 915 18.59 7.17 -41.51
C ALA A 915 19.73 7.84 -42.30
N SER A 916 19.64 7.82 -43.63
CA SER A 916 20.73 8.27 -44.52
C SER A 916 21.19 9.70 -44.20
N PRO A 917 22.50 9.98 -44.13
CA PRO A 917 22.99 11.34 -43.94
C PRO A 917 22.58 12.24 -45.11
N PRO A 918 22.28 13.52 -44.88
CA PRO A 918 22.00 14.47 -45.95
C PRO A 918 23.22 14.61 -46.89
N PRO A 919 23.01 14.77 -48.20
CA PRO A 919 24.10 14.79 -49.18
C PRO A 919 25.01 16.01 -49.01
N VAL A 920 26.32 15.77 -49.05
CA VAL A 920 27.34 16.83 -49.10
C VAL A 920 27.29 17.51 -50.48
N PRO A 921 27.23 18.85 -50.57
CA PRO A 921 27.26 19.56 -51.86
C PRO A 921 28.56 19.34 -52.64
N ALA A 922 28.47 19.36 -53.97
CA ALA A 922 29.60 19.16 -54.86
C ALA A 922 30.54 20.38 -54.93
N ASP A 923 31.82 20.09 -55.23
CA ASP A 923 32.93 21.03 -55.46
C ASP A 923 33.10 22.22 -54.52
N LEU A 924 33.29 21.88 -53.25
CA LEU A 924 34.08 22.69 -52.31
C LEU A 924 35.51 22.95 -52.84
N SER A 925 36.03 24.16 -52.59
CA SER A 925 37.40 24.53 -52.95
C SER A 925 38.46 23.74 -52.16
N ALA A 926 39.74 23.83 -52.55
CA ALA A 926 40.83 23.27 -51.76
C ALA A 926 40.96 23.90 -50.36
N GLY A 927 40.44 25.12 -50.14
CA GLY A 927 40.29 25.72 -48.81
C GLY A 927 39.21 25.02 -48.00
N ALA A 928 37.98 25.03 -48.52
CA ALA A 928 36.83 24.41 -47.86
C ALA A 928 37.02 22.90 -47.60
N LYS A 929 37.65 22.15 -48.50
CA LYS A 929 37.95 20.71 -48.33
C LYS A 929 38.90 20.41 -47.14
N ARG A 930 39.78 21.35 -46.75
CA ARG A 930 40.54 21.25 -45.48
C ARG A 930 39.71 21.75 -44.30
N GLY A 931 38.98 22.85 -44.51
CA GLY A 931 38.10 23.46 -43.49
C GLY A 931 37.04 22.51 -42.93
N GLU A 932 36.56 21.56 -43.73
CA GLU A 932 35.64 20.50 -43.28
C GLU A 932 36.18 19.69 -42.10
N GLN A 933 37.48 19.36 -42.09
CA GLN A 933 38.08 18.60 -41.00
C GLN A 933 38.27 19.47 -39.75
N VAL A 934 38.62 20.74 -39.92
CA VAL A 934 38.69 21.72 -38.81
C VAL A 934 37.30 21.97 -38.21
N TYR A 935 36.25 21.98 -39.03
CA TYR A 935 34.86 22.20 -38.59
C TYR A 935 34.36 21.11 -37.63
N LEU A 936 35.02 19.93 -37.57
CA LEU A 936 34.72 18.90 -36.58
C LEU A 936 34.90 19.39 -35.13
N ALA A 937 35.78 20.36 -34.88
CA ALA A 937 35.90 21.02 -33.57
C ALA A 937 34.71 21.94 -33.26
N CYS A 938 34.08 22.52 -34.29
CA CYS A 938 32.95 23.45 -34.17
C CYS A 938 31.58 22.75 -34.16
N VAL A 939 31.50 21.52 -34.68
CA VAL A 939 30.26 20.81 -35.02
C VAL A 939 29.36 20.53 -33.81
N ALA A 940 29.94 20.37 -32.61
CA ALA A 940 29.18 20.12 -31.38
C ALA A 940 28.22 21.27 -31.03
N CYS A 941 28.60 22.52 -31.34
CA CYS A 941 27.78 23.70 -31.08
C CYS A 941 26.97 24.12 -32.31
N HIS A 942 27.58 24.06 -33.51
CA HIS A 942 27.00 24.61 -34.74
C HIS A 942 26.23 23.58 -35.61
N GLN A 943 26.32 22.29 -35.28
CA GLN A 943 25.72 21.14 -35.98
C GLN A 943 26.26 20.90 -37.42
N PRO A 944 26.16 19.67 -37.97
CA PRO A 944 26.66 19.37 -39.30
C PRO A 944 25.87 20.02 -40.44
N ASP A 945 24.65 20.50 -40.18
CA ASP A 945 23.82 21.29 -41.09
C ASP A 945 23.95 22.82 -40.88
N GLY A 946 24.86 23.24 -39.99
CA GLY A 946 25.14 24.64 -39.69
C GLY A 946 24.01 25.38 -38.95
N ARG A 947 22.92 24.71 -38.51
CA ARG A 947 21.77 25.40 -37.89
C ARG A 947 21.97 25.78 -36.42
N GLY A 948 23.02 25.29 -35.76
CA GLY A 948 23.23 25.48 -34.33
C GLY A 948 22.26 24.69 -33.45
N LEU A 949 22.40 24.83 -32.14
CA LEU A 949 21.45 24.28 -31.17
C LEU A 949 20.36 25.34 -30.87
N PRO A 950 19.06 25.08 -31.18
CA PRO A 950 17.99 26.07 -31.00
C PRO A 950 17.96 26.72 -29.62
N ARG A 951 17.81 28.05 -29.57
CA ARG A 951 17.89 28.92 -28.36
C ARG A 951 19.24 28.93 -27.60
N THR A 952 20.21 28.09 -27.97
CA THR A 952 21.52 27.99 -27.30
C THR A 952 22.65 28.57 -28.15
N PHE A 953 22.82 28.09 -29.39
CA PHE A 953 23.82 28.58 -30.35
C PHE A 953 23.12 28.97 -31.66
N PRO A 954 23.41 30.16 -32.22
CA PRO A 954 22.73 30.65 -33.42
C PRO A 954 23.15 29.88 -34.68
N PRO A 955 22.30 29.87 -35.72
CA PRO A 955 22.66 29.32 -37.02
C PRO A 955 23.83 30.06 -37.68
N LEU A 956 24.64 29.27 -38.37
CA LEU A 956 25.62 29.70 -39.37
C LEU A 956 24.98 29.82 -40.76
N VAL A 957 23.96 29.02 -41.07
CA VAL A 957 23.17 29.12 -42.31
C VAL A 957 22.54 30.51 -42.43
N GLY A 958 22.81 31.23 -43.52
CA GLY A 958 22.29 32.57 -43.77
C GLY A 958 22.78 33.66 -42.80
N SER A 959 23.75 33.35 -41.94
CA SER A 959 24.14 34.21 -40.83
C SER A 959 24.93 35.43 -41.30
N GLY A 960 24.37 36.64 -41.18
CA GLY A 960 25.04 37.88 -41.61
C GLY A 960 26.42 38.10 -40.97
N ARG A 961 26.63 37.63 -39.73
CA ARG A 961 27.92 37.64 -39.03
C ARG A 961 28.96 36.68 -39.63
N LEU A 962 28.52 35.62 -40.32
CA LEU A 962 29.39 34.69 -41.04
C LEU A 962 29.59 35.11 -42.51
N LEU A 963 28.57 35.68 -43.15
CA LEU A 963 28.54 35.99 -44.59
C LEU A 963 29.03 37.40 -44.95
N GLY A 964 29.00 38.35 -44.01
CA GLY A 964 29.51 39.71 -44.19
C GLY A 964 31.05 39.80 -44.30
N PRO A 965 31.67 40.95 -43.94
CA PRO A 965 33.12 41.10 -43.92
C PRO A 965 33.82 39.97 -43.13
N PRO A 966 34.78 39.23 -43.72
CA PRO A 966 35.47 38.12 -43.05
C PRO A 966 36.07 38.51 -41.70
N GLU A 967 36.48 39.76 -41.52
CA GLU A 967 37.03 40.32 -40.29
C GLU A 967 36.12 40.10 -39.07
N ILE A 968 34.80 40.06 -39.26
CA ILE A 968 33.81 39.82 -38.18
C ILE A 968 33.85 38.36 -37.73
N SER A 969 33.82 37.40 -38.66
CA SER A 969 33.85 35.98 -38.32
C SER A 969 35.23 35.53 -37.83
N ILE A 970 36.32 36.11 -38.35
CA ILE A 970 37.68 35.91 -37.83
C ILE A 970 37.80 36.44 -36.39
N LYS A 971 37.26 37.63 -36.10
CA LYS A 971 37.22 38.19 -34.73
C LYS A 971 36.52 37.26 -33.74
N ILE A 972 35.37 36.71 -34.14
CA ILE A 972 34.59 35.74 -33.37
C ILE A 972 35.39 34.45 -33.14
N VAL A 973 35.99 33.84 -34.17
CA VAL A 973 36.76 32.59 -34.01
C VAL A 973 38.00 32.79 -33.13
N LEU A 974 38.73 33.91 -33.28
CA LEU A 974 39.93 34.17 -32.48
C LEU A 974 39.61 34.37 -30.99
N LYS A 975 38.71 35.31 -30.65
CA LYS A 975 38.51 35.76 -29.25
C LYS A 975 37.22 35.28 -28.60
N GLY A 976 36.27 34.72 -29.37
CA GLY A 976 34.98 34.25 -28.88
C GLY A 976 33.86 35.28 -29.00
N LEU A 977 32.63 34.87 -28.64
CA LEU A 977 31.42 35.69 -28.66
C LEU A 977 30.56 35.37 -27.42
N GLN A 978 30.01 36.39 -26.75
CA GLN A 978 29.21 36.26 -25.53
C GLN A 978 28.10 37.32 -25.42
N GLY A 979 27.14 37.07 -24.53
CA GLY A 979 26.02 37.97 -24.25
C GLY A 979 24.83 37.76 -25.18
N ALA A 980 23.78 38.57 -24.97
CA ALA A 980 22.55 38.48 -25.73
C ALA A 980 22.79 38.74 -27.22
N LEU A 981 22.25 37.85 -28.05
CA LEU A 981 22.43 37.82 -29.49
C LEU A 981 21.11 37.43 -30.16
N GLU A 982 20.78 38.09 -31.27
CA GLU A 982 19.61 37.75 -32.08
C GLU A 982 20.01 37.06 -33.39
N ALA A 983 19.23 36.07 -33.81
CA ALA A 983 19.26 35.50 -35.15
C ALA A 983 17.86 35.00 -35.53
N SER A 984 17.37 35.33 -36.73
CA SER A 984 16.11 34.81 -37.29
C SER A 984 14.89 34.94 -36.35
N GLY A 985 14.78 36.06 -35.62
CA GLY A 985 13.70 36.30 -34.66
C GLY A 985 13.78 35.52 -33.34
N GLN A 986 14.90 34.85 -33.07
CA GLN A 986 15.18 34.16 -31.80
C GLN A 986 16.33 34.81 -31.04
N GLN A 987 16.21 34.84 -29.72
CA GLN A 987 17.26 35.27 -28.80
C GLN A 987 18.13 34.09 -28.36
N TYR A 988 19.42 34.35 -28.22
CA TYR A 988 20.48 33.41 -27.84
C TYR A 988 21.39 34.08 -26.80
N ASN A 989 21.99 33.29 -25.91
CA ASN A 989 22.97 33.77 -24.91
C ASN A 989 24.08 32.72 -24.64
N GLY A 990 24.34 31.84 -25.61
CA GLY A 990 25.42 30.86 -25.52
C GLY A 990 26.79 31.51 -25.72
N VAL A 991 27.76 31.18 -24.86
CA VAL A 991 29.14 31.65 -24.99
C VAL A 991 29.92 30.76 -25.96
N MET A 992 30.48 31.36 -27.01
CA MET A 992 31.47 30.75 -27.88
C MET A 992 32.87 31.14 -27.39
N PRO A 993 33.75 30.18 -27.03
CA PRO A 993 35.12 30.48 -26.61
C PRO A 993 35.99 30.94 -27.80
N GLY A 994 37.04 31.71 -27.50
CA GLY A 994 38.08 32.02 -28.47
C GLY A 994 38.97 30.81 -28.76
N HIS A 995 39.29 30.58 -30.03
CA HIS A 995 40.09 29.45 -30.52
C HIS A 995 41.52 29.89 -30.93
N GLU A 996 41.96 31.10 -30.61
CA GLU A 996 43.25 31.64 -31.07
C GLU A 996 44.48 30.82 -30.66
N THR A 997 44.43 30.10 -29.53
CA THR A 997 45.50 29.18 -29.09
C THR A 997 45.36 27.76 -29.64
N LEU A 998 44.22 27.44 -30.26
CA LEU A 998 43.86 26.10 -30.73
C LEU A 998 43.98 25.95 -32.25
N LEU A 999 43.81 27.05 -33.00
CA LEU A 999 43.81 27.06 -34.47
C LEU A 999 44.82 28.05 -35.04
N THR A 1000 45.62 27.59 -36.00
CA THR A 1000 46.53 28.42 -36.81
C THR A 1000 45.76 29.39 -37.71
N ASP A 1001 46.44 30.38 -38.26
CA ASP A 1001 45.84 31.30 -39.25
C ASP A 1001 45.25 30.55 -40.45
N ARG A 1002 45.87 29.43 -40.83
CA ARG A 1002 45.42 28.63 -41.96
C ARG A 1002 44.18 27.82 -41.64
N GLU A 1003 44.11 27.20 -40.47
CA GLU A 1003 42.92 26.45 -40.06
C GLU A 1003 41.70 27.37 -39.86
N ILE A 1004 41.89 28.58 -39.34
CA ILE A 1004 40.84 29.60 -39.25
C ILE A 1004 40.38 30.05 -40.65
N ALA A 1005 41.31 30.27 -41.58
CA ALA A 1005 41.01 30.63 -42.96
C ALA A 1005 40.22 29.52 -43.68
N ASP A 1006 40.70 28.27 -43.57
CA ASP A 1006 40.07 27.12 -44.21
C ASP A 1006 38.69 26.80 -43.60
N VAL A 1007 38.51 26.83 -42.27
CA VAL A 1007 37.22 26.53 -41.61
C VAL A 1007 36.16 27.60 -41.87
N LEU A 1008 36.54 28.87 -41.92
CA LEU A 1008 35.62 29.96 -42.29
C LEU A 1008 35.27 29.89 -43.78
N THR A 1009 36.20 29.47 -44.64
CA THR A 1009 35.94 29.22 -46.06
C THR A 1009 34.96 28.06 -46.26
N TYR A 1010 35.09 26.97 -45.49
CA TYR A 1010 34.11 25.88 -45.47
C TYR A 1010 32.72 26.38 -45.06
N ALA A 1011 32.60 27.00 -43.88
CA ALA A 1011 31.31 27.46 -43.34
C ALA A 1011 30.63 28.55 -44.20
N ARG A 1012 31.39 29.33 -44.97
CA ARG A 1012 30.87 30.33 -45.94
C ARG A 1012 30.41 29.73 -47.28
N ALA A 1013 30.73 28.46 -47.57
CA ALA A 1013 30.38 27.77 -48.81
C ALA A 1013 29.37 26.61 -48.63
N THR A 1014 29.11 26.16 -47.40
CA THR A 1014 28.23 25.02 -47.09
C THR A 1014 26.78 25.42 -46.78
N TRP A 1015 25.86 24.46 -46.76
CA TRP A 1015 24.45 24.64 -46.34
C TRP A 1015 23.65 25.68 -47.15
N GLY A 1016 24.10 26.03 -48.36
CA GLY A 1016 23.51 27.07 -49.20
C GLY A 1016 24.09 28.47 -48.99
N ASN A 1017 25.06 28.63 -48.10
CA ASN A 1017 25.83 29.86 -47.95
C ASN A 1017 26.62 30.19 -49.23
N ARG A 1018 26.79 31.49 -49.51
CA ARG A 1018 27.54 32.01 -50.68
C ARG A 1018 28.45 33.18 -50.28
N GLY A 1019 29.29 32.98 -49.27
CA GLY A 1019 30.33 33.94 -48.89
C GLY A 1019 31.59 33.77 -49.74
N SER A 1020 32.43 34.81 -49.79
CA SER A 1020 33.78 34.69 -50.36
C SER A 1020 34.65 33.71 -49.56
N GLU A 1021 35.74 33.22 -50.14
CA GLU A 1021 36.80 32.59 -49.35
C GLU A 1021 37.39 33.58 -48.32
N VAL A 1022 38.05 33.01 -47.31
CA VAL A 1022 38.81 33.72 -46.29
C VAL A 1022 40.27 33.33 -46.45
N THR A 1023 41.16 34.31 -46.63
CA THR A 1023 42.60 34.04 -46.81
C THR A 1023 43.34 34.05 -45.47
N GLU A 1024 44.40 33.25 -45.41
CA GLU A 1024 45.33 33.20 -44.27
C GLU A 1024 45.95 34.57 -43.95
N GLU A 1025 46.19 35.40 -44.98
CA GLU A 1025 46.69 36.77 -44.82
C GLU A 1025 45.68 37.67 -44.11
N THR A 1026 44.39 37.60 -44.47
CA THR A 1026 43.33 38.34 -43.77
C THR A 1026 43.22 37.88 -42.31
N VAL A 1027 43.33 36.57 -42.04
CA VAL A 1027 43.35 36.06 -40.66
C VAL A 1027 44.53 36.62 -39.88
N ARG A 1028 45.74 36.57 -40.44
CA ARG A 1028 46.97 37.07 -39.81
C ARG A 1028 46.92 38.57 -39.52
N LYS A 1029 46.37 39.36 -40.46
CA LYS A 1029 46.13 40.81 -40.31
C LYS A 1029 45.17 41.10 -39.16
N VAL A 1030 44.04 40.38 -39.08
CA VAL A 1030 43.05 40.54 -38.00
C VAL A 1030 43.63 40.06 -36.66
N ARG A 1031 44.35 38.92 -36.60
CA ARG A 1031 44.97 38.41 -35.37
C ARG A 1031 45.93 39.42 -34.77
N SER A 1032 46.81 40.01 -35.57
CA SER A 1032 47.70 41.09 -35.13
C SER A 1032 46.91 42.27 -34.55
N ALA A 1033 45.86 42.72 -35.24
CA ALA A 1033 45.03 43.86 -34.83
C ALA A 1033 44.20 43.62 -33.55
N VAL A 1034 43.88 42.37 -33.20
CA VAL A 1034 43.11 42.03 -31.98
C VAL A 1034 43.93 41.35 -30.88
N SER A 1035 45.23 41.17 -31.10
CA SER A 1035 46.16 40.44 -30.23
C SER A 1035 45.99 40.75 -28.74
N GLY A 1036 45.94 42.04 -28.36
CA GLY A 1036 45.79 42.51 -26.98
C GLY A 1036 44.42 42.28 -26.30
N ARG A 1037 43.36 41.89 -27.03
CA ARG A 1037 42.03 41.64 -26.44
C ARG A 1037 42.03 40.33 -25.64
N LYS A 1038 41.51 40.34 -24.41
CA LYS A 1038 41.45 39.16 -23.51
C LYS A 1038 40.05 38.62 -23.24
N THR A 1039 39.01 39.24 -23.80
CA THR A 1039 37.59 38.90 -23.59
C THR A 1039 36.90 38.54 -24.90
N PRO A 1040 35.86 37.67 -24.87
CA PRO A 1040 34.97 37.48 -26.01
C PRO A 1040 34.32 38.80 -26.47
N TRP A 1041 33.95 38.86 -27.74
CA TRP A 1041 33.16 39.97 -28.29
C TRP A 1041 31.72 39.90 -27.80
N THR A 1042 31.02 41.03 -27.82
CA THR A 1042 29.56 41.11 -27.72
C THR A 1042 28.97 41.49 -29.08
N GLN A 1043 27.67 41.28 -29.30
CA GLN A 1043 27.03 41.68 -30.56
C GLN A 1043 27.15 43.19 -30.82
N ALA A 1044 27.06 44.04 -29.79
CA ALA A 1044 27.17 45.50 -29.93
C ALA A 1044 28.56 45.94 -30.44
N GLU A 1045 29.64 45.37 -29.89
CA GLU A 1045 31.02 45.71 -30.30
C GLU A 1045 31.32 45.34 -31.76
N LEU A 1046 30.64 44.33 -32.31
CA LEU A 1046 30.83 43.89 -33.69
C LEU A 1046 30.09 44.76 -34.72
N HIS A 1047 29.07 45.53 -34.30
CA HIS A 1047 28.36 46.48 -35.17
C HIS A 1047 29.05 47.85 -35.31
N HIS A 1048 30.03 48.15 -34.45
CA HIS A 1048 30.80 49.41 -34.49
C HIS A 1048 32.15 49.30 -35.22
N VAL A 1049 32.28 48.34 -36.14
CA VAL A 1049 33.50 48.15 -36.96
C VAL A 1049 33.16 48.34 -38.44
N ASN A 1050 33.33 49.58 -38.91
CA ASN A 1050 33.63 49.90 -40.31
C ASN A 1050 35.07 50.41 -40.38
#